data_AF-A0A958K998-F1
#
_entry.id   AF-A0A958K998-F1
#
_cell.length_a   1.000
_cell.length_b   1.000
_cell.length_c   1.000
_cell.angle_alpha   90.00
_cell.angle_beta   90.00
_cell.angle_gamma   90.00
#
_symmetry.space_group_name_H-M   'P 1'
#
loop_
_entity.id
_entity.type
_entity.pdbx_description
1 polymer ?
#
loop_
_entity_poly.entity_id
_entity_poly.type
_entity_poly.pdbx_seq_one_letter_code
_entity_poly.pdbx_strand_id
1 'polypeptide(L)'
;NFRSIGLSSSELEQLRERIIEFGRSSNPWMLLEGLDVLEINSQGEREDLCSQLLEKDSTRLAREIHKLGILDAEKRKEFFRLSAEKDLYGTLEHSANFDLPDFELQTRFARQGMDQDPHRLARIIGKIAGLSDQNLLGRIVLKAVEINAVETAREFRSYGLTDPEQQKEVFRLVAKRNLWGAIENAANFDLGDDDAQVEVARRALRRDPWKLLQKLPGLKIENQEFLHDLGLKLARSNVARTLEALPHLGIRDPAAFQDIVFQCARFDSQTTLRVIQTLDLNTEEKTRLTIVARAHSRPYSALEMLDELRAPDVFTVGLVFREAASRGPSKATRILFRLSNLSGEAKFHAALELSKIDLDLLLENISDFRVRSDADKAQIVRSATEHDIWRGARLVERLGIRNPELVREIYVRSASDDPKRAVRGCPALSTLIAEDQSFRFLAFETALGKRNIEASIELAKFSAQVRDRELTRAETLEAFDRELVKMKEALDPVHSLQSEVKLWQRVRRANCLPTAEMAEAFEQFDDSGDEFMLSLLAEAGETFGGAIISVLPKIYTDSSIIPETDRGCIKLFIAEGFRGFTPRNFRLVRTEFEQSPIRARHLLSQWKDTSSMILRGQELSEDLAEDPGFAAFVYSAYTPIGESVASVRKTLKEIRDQSDHVDAWKYKRSGYSLSLKGVTDVRLRDGEELKVHEISSQIDPLPAMGSLEVSESDFQKMLLKAAQGAAGQIEKIQLLAYLTQHDPDHRIAEVVQEIDRLSKAGLSERRVYEILPQLAELYDGIVPEVVNLLIQEQFEGGRLQFGAKLLNRIGRELRKPEGEIPDSLELSLYVQEKIAKVFSQESTIVKKESKKFVGGVKSLTGGYKLYLAKNKPSFFGRAGAGLCSADDRMSWNNPKYLQMNLVDEERGSVVGNIQLHIFTDREGNEAVLARLNPTSKFVRSIDKKL
;
A
#
# COMPACT_ATOMS: atom_id res chain seq x y z
N ASN A 1 42.80 67.01 3.76
CA ASN A 1 42.71 68.04 4.83
C ASN A 1 44.07 68.39 5.42
N PHE A 2 44.88 67.47 5.97
CA PHE A 2 46.17 67.86 6.57
C PHE A 2 47.18 68.55 5.63
N ARG A 3 47.20 68.17 4.34
CA ARG A 3 48.02 68.86 3.31
C ARG A 3 47.64 70.33 3.11
N SER A 4 46.38 70.73 3.39
CA SER A 4 45.93 72.12 3.22
C SER A 4 46.23 73.02 4.42
N ILE A 5 46.78 72.48 5.51
CA ILE A 5 47.07 73.22 6.75
C ILE A 5 48.54 73.65 6.84
N GLY A 6 49.33 73.47 5.79
CA GLY A 6 50.71 73.97 5.71
C GLY A 6 51.76 73.15 6.47
N LEU A 7 51.47 71.91 6.84
CA LEU A 7 52.46 71.00 7.44
C LEU A 7 53.63 70.78 6.47
N SER A 8 54.85 70.75 7.01
CA SER A 8 56.05 70.38 6.24
C SER A 8 56.00 68.91 5.81
N SER A 9 56.76 68.53 4.78
CA SER A 9 56.81 67.14 4.31
C SER A 9 57.21 66.15 5.42
N SER A 10 58.11 66.55 6.32
CA SER A 10 58.53 65.71 7.45
C SER A 10 57.40 65.53 8.48
N GLU A 11 56.59 66.56 8.74
CA GLU A 11 55.47 66.47 9.68
C GLU A 11 54.31 65.66 9.09
N LEU A 12 54.07 65.80 7.77
CA LEU A 12 53.11 64.96 7.06
C LEU A 12 53.52 63.48 7.11
N GLU A 13 54.81 63.18 6.97
CA GLU A 13 55.32 61.80 7.06
C GLU A 13 55.16 61.22 8.47
N GLN A 14 55.52 61.99 9.51
CA GLN A 14 55.31 61.56 10.89
C GLN A 14 53.83 61.35 11.24
N LEU A 15 52.94 62.20 10.72
CA LEU A 15 51.51 62.05 10.89
C LEU A 15 50.97 60.82 10.15
N ARG A 16 51.44 60.57 8.93
CA ARG A 16 51.14 59.36 8.15
C ARG A 16 51.51 58.11 8.94
N GLU A 17 52.75 58.02 9.42
CA GLU A 17 53.23 56.88 10.24
C GLU A 17 52.37 56.69 11.49
N ARG A 18 52.01 57.76 12.19
CA ARG A 18 51.11 57.69 13.37
C ARG A 18 49.71 57.21 13.03
N ILE A 19 49.14 57.63 11.90
CA ILE A 19 47.82 57.17 11.45
C ILE A 19 47.90 55.68 11.07
N ILE A 20 48.98 55.26 10.42
CA ILE A 20 49.22 53.84 10.09
C ILE A 20 49.33 53.02 11.37
N GLU A 21 50.17 53.42 12.32
CA GLU A 21 50.34 52.75 13.62
C GLU A 21 49.02 52.67 14.41
N PHE A 22 48.26 53.77 14.45
CA PHE A 22 46.93 53.81 15.07
C PHE A 22 45.94 52.88 14.36
N GLY A 23 45.92 52.88 13.03
CA GLY A 23 45.07 51.99 12.25
C GLY A 23 45.41 50.51 12.47
N ARG A 24 46.71 50.15 12.47
CA ARG A 24 47.18 48.78 12.72
C ARG A 24 46.75 48.27 14.10
N SER A 25 46.88 49.11 15.13
CA SER A 25 46.54 48.72 16.51
C SER A 25 45.03 48.73 16.80
N SER A 26 44.28 49.67 16.23
CA SER A 26 42.88 49.92 16.60
C SER A 26 41.89 49.33 15.61
N ASN A 27 42.02 49.65 14.33
CA ASN A 27 41.10 49.22 13.29
C ASN A 27 41.78 49.14 11.90
N PRO A 28 42.37 47.98 11.55
CA PRO A 28 43.08 47.81 10.29
C PRO A 28 42.21 48.08 9.04
N TRP A 29 40.87 47.95 9.15
CA TRP A 29 39.95 48.26 8.04
C TRP A 29 39.98 49.72 7.60
N MET A 30 40.31 50.64 8.52
CA MET A 30 40.46 52.06 8.19
C MET A 30 41.65 52.29 7.24
N LEU A 31 42.71 51.49 7.38
CA LEU A 31 43.89 51.57 6.51
C LEU A 31 43.58 51.09 5.09
N LEU A 32 42.71 50.08 4.96
CA LEU A 32 42.26 49.58 3.67
C LEU A 32 41.52 50.66 2.85
N GLU A 33 40.62 51.41 3.49
CA GLU A 33 39.91 52.52 2.83
C GLU A 33 40.81 53.72 2.52
N GLY A 34 41.95 53.83 3.22
CA GLY A 34 42.91 54.91 3.10
C GLY A 34 44.17 54.58 2.30
N LEU A 35 44.27 53.42 1.63
CA LEU A 35 45.52 52.95 0.99
C LEU A 35 46.22 54.01 0.14
N ASP A 36 45.49 54.64 -0.79
CA ASP A 36 46.04 55.65 -1.70
C ASP A 36 46.41 56.95 -0.96
N VAL A 37 45.60 57.34 0.02
CA VAL A 37 45.79 58.59 0.79
C VAL A 37 46.97 58.47 1.75
N LEU A 38 47.16 57.28 2.31
CA LEU A 38 48.25 56.95 3.23
C LEU A 38 49.49 56.43 2.51
N GLU A 39 49.49 56.43 1.17
CA GLU A 39 50.63 56.01 0.35
C GLU A 39 51.19 54.63 0.76
N ILE A 40 50.31 53.69 1.11
CA ILE A 40 50.67 52.30 1.43
C ILE A 40 50.84 51.56 0.09
N ASN A 41 51.98 51.83 -0.56
CA ASN A 41 52.20 51.49 -1.96
C ASN A 41 53.13 50.29 -2.14
N SER A 42 53.94 49.95 -1.15
CA SER A 42 54.82 48.78 -1.27
C SER A 42 54.01 47.48 -1.12
N GLN A 43 54.40 46.44 -1.87
CA GLN A 43 53.76 45.12 -1.75
C GLN A 43 53.92 44.54 -0.34
N GLY A 44 55.09 44.73 0.29
CA GLY A 44 55.34 44.26 1.65
C GLY A 44 54.41 44.87 2.70
N GLU A 45 54.12 46.18 2.64
CA GLU A 45 53.16 46.81 3.57
C GLU A 45 51.73 46.32 3.34
N ARG A 46 51.35 46.07 2.07
CA ARG A 46 50.03 45.53 1.70
C ARG A 46 49.85 44.10 2.18
N GLU A 47 50.89 43.27 2.08
CA GLU A 47 50.91 41.90 2.60
C GLU A 47 50.83 41.86 4.14
N ASP A 48 51.56 42.75 4.82
CA ASP A 48 51.48 42.91 6.29
C ASP A 48 50.07 43.34 6.72
N LEU A 49 49.50 44.35 6.05
CA LEU A 49 48.13 44.78 6.32
C LEU A 49 47.12 43.65 6.06
N CYS A 50 47.29 42.88 4.99
CA CYS A 50 46.46 41.71 4.70
C CYS A 50 46.50 40.68 5.84
N SER A 51 47.69 40.39 6.36
CA SER A 51 47.88 39.47 7.50
C SER A 51 47.15 39.98 8.74
N GLN A 52 47.20 41.29 9.01
CA GLN A 52 46.49 41.89 10.15
C GLN A 52 44.96 41.86 9.99
N LEU A 53 44.46 42.12 8.77
CA LEU A 53 43.03 42.05 8.45
C LEU A 53 42.50 40.62 8.58
N LEU A 54 43.29 39.63 8.16
CA LEU A 54 43.00 38.20 8.25
C LEU A 54 42.83 37.74 9.71
N GLU A 55 43.59 38.32 10.64
CA GLU A 55 43.43 38.06 12.08
C GLU A 55 42.14 38.64 12.66
N LYS A 56 41.58 39.69 12.05
CA LYS A 56 40.39 40.37 12.58
C LYS A 56 39.08 39.79 12.04
N ASP A 57 38.96 39.64 10.73
CA ASP A 57 37.74 39.17 10.06
C ASP A 57 38.11 38.62 8.67
N SER A 58 38.29 37.30 8.60
CA SER A 58 38.68 36.61 7.37
C SER A 58 37.63 36.73 6.26
N THR A 59 36.34 36.79 6.60
CA THR A 59 35.25 36.88 5.62
C THR A 59 35.17 38.27 5.00
N ARG A 60 35.31 39.32 5.80
CA ARG A 60 35.44 40.67 5.26
C ARG A 60 36.73 40.82 4.44
N LEU A 61 37.81 40.16 4.83
CA LEU A 61 39.04 40.18 4.04
C LEU A 61 38.83 39.54 2.68
N ALA A 62 38.25 38.35 2.64
CA ALA A 62 37.93 37.66 1.40
C ALA A 62 37.08 38.52 0.45
N ARG A 63 36.14 39.30 0.99
CA ARG A 63 35.32 40.25 0.21
C ARG A 63 36.14 41.40 -0.38
N GLU A 64 37.13 41.90 0.35
CA GLU A 64 37.80 43.17 0.05
C GLU A 64 39.26 43.01 -0.42
N ILE A 65 39.80 41.80 -0.48
CA ILE A 65 41.24 41.55 -0.74
C ILE A 65 41.71 42.13 -2.08
N HIS A 66 40.86 42.17 -3.09
CA HIS A 66 41.18 42.79 -4.38
C HIS A 66 41.58 44.27 -4.24
N LYS A 67 41.06 44.99 -3.25
CA LYS A 67 41.39 46.40 -2.98
C LYS A 67 42.82 46.58 -2.46
N LEU A 68 43.41 45.57 -1.84
CA LEU A 68 44.81 45.61 -1.39
C LEU A 68 45.79 45.63 -2.57
N GLY A 69 45.37 45.19 -3.77
CA GLY A 69 46.23 45.17 -4.95
C GLY A 69 47.51 44.36 -4.74
N ILE A 70 47.38 43.19 -4.10
CA ILE A 70 48.47 42.22 -3.93
C ILE A 70 48.76 41.59 -5.30
N LEU A 71 49.92 41.87 -5.87
CA LEU A 71 50.27 41.47 -7.23
C LEU A 71 50.80 40.04 -7.31
N ASP A 72 51.49 39.58 -6.26
CA ASP A 72 52.07 38.23 -6.18
C ASP A 72 50.95 37.17 -6.06
N ALA A 73 50.86 36.29 -7.07
CA ALA A 73 49.86 35.25 -7.13
C ALA A 73 50.04 34.17 -6.04
N GLU A 74 51.28 33.84 -5.66
CA GLU A 74 51.55 32.86 -4.59
C GLU A 74 51.15 33.44 -3.23
N LYS A 75 51.32 34.74 -3.03
CA LYS A 75 50.81 35.43 -1.83
C LYS A 75 49.28 35.44 -1.77
N ARG A 76 48.60 35.69 -2.89
CA ARG A 76 47.13 35.58 -2.93
C ARG A 76 46.65 34.15 -2.61
N LYS A 77 47.33 33.12 -3.12
CA LYS A 77 47.05 31.71 -2.75
C LYS A 77 47.27 31.45 -1.26
N GLU A 78 48.36 31.96 -0.70
CA GLU A 78 48.66 31.84 0.73
C GLU A 78 47.55 32.47 1.59
N PHE A 79 47.15 33.71 1.28
CA PHE A 79 46.07 34.39 2.01
C PHE A 79 44.72 33.71 1.84
N PHE A 80 44.42 33.17 0.66
CA PHE A 80 43.21 32.38 0.45
C PHE A 80 43.20 31.13 1.35
N ARG A 81 44.31 30.39 1.39
CA ARG A 81 44.45 29.21 2.24
C ARG A 81 44.22 29.57 3.71
N LEU A 82 44.90 30.59 4.21
CA LEU A 82 44.78 31.00 5.61
C LEU A 82 43.38 31.56 5.94
N SER A 83 42.75 32.28 5.01
CA SER A 83 41.37 32.77 5.15
C SER A 83 40.38 31.60 5.23
N ALA A 84 40.53 30.59 4.36
CA ALA A 84 39.69 29.41 4.34
C ALA A 84 39.87 28.52 5.58
N GLU A 85 41.07 28.51 6.19
CA GLU A 85 41.31 27.85 7.48
C GLU A 85 40.53 28.49 8.63
N LYS A 86 40.21 29.79 8.55
CA LYS A 86 39.44 30.53 9.58
C LYS A 86 37.94 30.58 9.31
N ASP A 87 37.53 30.93 8.10
CA ASP A 87 36.14 30.90 7.65
C ASP A 87 36.07 30.37 6.21
N LEU A 88 35.92 29.05 6.12
CA LEU A 88 35.89 28.34 4.86
C LEU A 88 34.81 28.86 3.91
N TYR A 89 33.59 29.07 4.41
CA TYR A 89 32.44 29.42 3.57
C TYR A 89 32.48 30.87 3.12
N GLY A 90 32.81 31.80 4.03
CA GLY A 90 32.96 33.21 3.66
C GLY A 90 34.11 33.42 2.67
N THR A 91 35.18 32.65 2.82
CA THR A 91 36.31 32.68 1.87
C THR A 91 35.94 32.10 0.51
N LEU A 92 35.25 30.95 0.46
CA LEU A 92 34.81 30.34 -0.80
C LEU A 92 33.79 31.21 -1.56
N GLU A 93 32.82 31.82 -0.85
CA GLU A 93 31.82 32.72 -1.44
C GLU A 93 32.46 33.95 -2.12
N HIS A 94 33.61 34.40 -1.61
CA HIS A 94 34.35 35.55 -2.13
C HIS A 94 35.66 35.14 -2.85
N SER A 95 35.80 33.87 -3.23
CA SER A 95 37.01 33.33 -3.87
C SER A 95 37.42 34.07 -5.14
N ALA A 96 36.44 34.61 -5.90
CA ALA A 96 36.68 35.41 -7.10
C ALA A 96 37.59 36.63 -6.85
N ASN A 97 37.52 37.22 -5.66
CA ASN A 97 38.27 38.43 -5.31
C ASN A 97 39.76 38.18 -5.11
N PHE A 98 40.17 36.92 -4.91
CA PHE A 98 41.57 36.54 -4.79
C PHE A 98 42.26 36.39 -6.15
N ASP A 99 41.51 36.43 -7.26
CA ASP A 99 42.03 36.27 -8.63
C ASP A 99 42.99 35.07 -8.74
N LEU A 100 42.50 33.92 -8.28
CA LEU A 100 43.26 32.67 -8.26
C LEU A 100 42.97 31.87 -9.53
N PRO A 101 43.98 31.62 -10.38
CA PRO A 101 43.84 30.66 -11.49
C PRO A 101 43.88 29.20 -10.99
N ASP A 102 44.08 28.96 -9.70
CA ASP A 102 44.32 27.65 -9.11
C ASP A 102 43.01 26.92 -8.75
N PHE A 103 42.45 26.26 -9.76
CA PHE A 103 41.25 25.44 -9.65
C PHE A 103 41.43 24.26 -8.67
N GLU A 104 42.65 23.74 -8.52
CA GLU A 104 42.94 22.61 -7.63
C GLU A 104 42.79 23.01 -6.16
N LEU A 105 43.27 24.21 -5.80
CA LEU A 105 43.13 24.76 -4.45
C LEU A 105 41.65 24.99 -4.08
N GLN A 106 40.87 25.60 -4.97
CA GLN A 106 39.43 25.81 -4.77
C GLN A 106 38.69 24.47 -4.64
N THR A 107 39.02 23.50 -5.49
CA THR A 107 38.47 22.14 -5.44
C THR A 107 38.77 21.45 -4.12
N ARG A 108 40.00 21.57 -3.61
CA ARG A 108 40.40 21.00 -2.33
C ARG A 108 39.57 21.57 -1.17
N PHE A 109 39.39 22.88 -1.12
CA PHE A 109 38.59 23.53 -0.08
C PHE A 109 37.08 23.28 -0.24
N ALA A 110 36.56 23.15 -1.46
CA ALA A 110 35.19 22.70 -1.69
C ALA A 110 34.98 21.28 -1.15
N ARG A 111 35.94 20.36 -1.34
CA ARG A 111 35.88 19.01 -0.73
C ARG A 111 35.88 19.08 0.80
N GLN A 112 36.71 19.94 1.39
CA GLN A 112 36.72 20.15 2.84
C GLN A 112 35.37 20.72 3.34
N GLY A 113 34.79 21.69 2.62
CA GLY A 113 33.49 22.27 2.98
C GLY A 113 32.34 21.26 2.86
N MET A 114 32.45 20.36 1.87
CA MET A 114 31.52 19.25 1.70
C MET A 114 31.56 18.26 2.87
N ASP A 115 32.67 18.15 3.59
CA ASP A 115 32.75 17.28 4.76
C ASP A 115 32.33 17.99 6.06
N GLN A 116 32.33 19.34 6.09
CA GLN A 116 31.95 20.13 7.26
C GLN A 116 30.45 20.50 7.27
N ASP A 117 29.94 21.12 6.20
CA ASP A 117 28.54 21.55 6.05
C ASP A 117 28.19 21.60 4.55
N PRO A 118 27.75 20.46 3.97
CA PRO A 118 27.38 20.37 2.57
C PRO A 118 26.30 21.36 2.17
N HIS A 119 25.38 21.68 3.10
CA HIS A 119 24.24 22.54 2.84
C HIS A 119 24.63 24.02 2.77
N ARG A 120 25.59 24.46 3.57
CA ARG A 120 26.16 25.81 3.43
C ARG A 120 27.02 25.92 2.18
N LEU A 121 27.85 24.90 1.88
CA LEU A 121 28.65 24.87 0.65
C LEU A 121 27.76 24.95 -0.60
N ALA A 122 26.74 24.11 -0.64
CA ALA A 122 25.69 24.08 -1.64
C ALA A 122 25.15 25.47 -2.02
N ARG A 123 24.81 26.30 -1.03
CA ARG A 123 24.25 27.65 -1.26
C ARG A 123 25.23 28.64 -1.88
N ILE A 124 26.53 28.40 -1.69
CA ILE A 124 27.58 29.28 -2.22
C ILE A 124 28.26 28.70 -3.46
N ILE A 125 28.01 27.44 -3.81
CA ILE A 125 28.81 26.73 -4.82
C ILE A 125 28.72 27.37 -6.20
N GLY A 126 27.54 27.83 -6.61
CA GLY A 126 27.36 28.58 -7.86
C GLY A 126 28.01 29.97 -7.84
N LYS A 127 28.44 30.47 -6.66
CA LYS A 127 29.21 31.70 -6.51
C LYS A 127 30.73 31.46 -6.48
N ILE A 128 31.18 30.22 -6.31
CA ILE A 128 32.61 29.88 -6.31
C ILE A 128 33.11 30.01 -7.75
N ALA A 129 33.80 31.11 -8.03
CA ALA A 129 34.31 31.40 -9.36
C ALA A 129 35.29 30.32 -9.79
N GLY A 130 35.04 29.73 -10.96
CA GLY A 130 35.91 28.73 -11.57
C GLY A 130 35.47 27.28 -11.34
N LEU A 131 34.55 26.97 -10.40
CA LEU A 131 34.15 25.59 -10.11
C LEU A 131 33.23 24.99 -11.19
N SER A 132 33.82 24.47 -12.28
CA SER A 132 33.09 23.88 -13.42
C SER A 132 33.12 22.34 -13.48
N ASP A 133 33.78 21.66 -12.54
CA ASP A 133 33.82 20.19 -12.49
C ASP A 133 32.46 19.61 -12.10
N GLN A 134 31.69 19.19 -13.10
CA GLN A 134 30.35 18.62 -12.94
C GLN A 134 30.36 17.39 -12.02
N ASN A 135 31.40 16.54 -12.03
CA ASN A 135 31.48 15.37 -11.15
C ASN A 135 31.64 15.74 -9.68
N LEU A 136 32.31 16.85 -9.38
CA LEU A 136 32.41 17.36 -8.02
C LEU A 136 31.10 18.03 -7.60
N LEU A 137 30.50 18.86 -8.47
CA LEU A 137 29.19 19.47 -8.24
C LEU A 137 28.13 18.41 -7.94
N GLY A 138 28.05 17.36 -8.76
CA GLY A 138 27.14 16.24 -8.57
C GLY A 138 27.30 15.59 -7.20
N ARG A 139 28.53 15.30 -6.77
CA ARG A 139 28.81 14.72 -5.44
C ARG A 139 28.40 15.65 -4.29
N ILE A 140 28.63 16.95 -4.42
CA ILE A 140 28.25 17.94 -3.40
C ILE A 140 26.73 18.04 -3.30
N VAL A 141 26.04 18.10 -4.44
CA VAL A 141 24.58 18.15 -4.48
C VAL A 141 23.97 16.88 -3.89
N LEU A 142 24.50 15.70 -4.24
CA LEU A 142 24.02 14.42 -3.68
C LEU A 142 24.13 14.39 -2.15
N LYS A 143 25.26 14.84 -1.57
CA LYS A 143 25.40 14.98 -0.10
C LYS A 143 24.44 16.03 0.49
N ALA A 144 24.20 17.15 -0.21
CA ALA A 144 23.25 18.16 0.25
C ALA A 144 21.82 17.60 0.34
N VAL A 145 21.42 16.75 -0.62
CA VAL A 145 20.13 16.04 -0.60
C VAL A 145 20.00 15.12 0.62
N GLU A 146 21.09 14.46 1.04
CA GLU A 146 21.07 13.57 2.21
C GLU A 146 20.75 14.31 3.52
N ILE A 147 21.12 15.59 3.61
CA ILE A 147 20.85 16.46 4.76
C ILE A 147 19.47 17.11 4.65
N ASN A 148 19.17 17.76 3.53
CA ASN A 148 17.91 18.47 3.34
C ASN A 148 17.46 18.44 1.87
N ALA A 149 16.75 17.38 1.51
CA ALA A 149 16.27 17.15 0.15
C ALA A 149 15.37 18.27 -0.39
N VAL A 150 14.50 18.86 0.43
CA VAL A 150 13.52 19.87 -0.03
C VAL A 150 14.22 21.17 -0.38
N GLU A 151 15.05 21.68 0.52
CA GLU A 151 15.81 22.91 0.30
C GLU A 151 16.79 22.75 -0.87
N THR A 152 17.44 21.58 -0.97
CA THR A 152 18.32 21.26 -2.11
C THR A 152 17.57 21.28 -3.44
N ALA A 153 16.36 20.71 -3.48
CA ALA A 153 15.52 20.73 -4.67
C ALA A 153 15.06 22.16 -5.04
N ARG A 154 14.73 22.98 -4.03
CA ARG A 154 14.33 24.38 -4.23
C ARG A 154 15.45 25.23 -4.81
N GLU A 155 16.67 25.04 -4.32
CA GLU A 155 17.84 25.82 -4.73
C GLU A 155 18.63 25.16 -5.88
N PHE A 156 18.15 24.05 -6.46
CA PHE A 156 18.93 23.19 -7.36
C PHE A 156 19.63 23.94 -8.52
N ARG A 157 18.98 24.93 -9.14
CA ARG A 157 19.59 25.74 -10.21
C ARG A 157 20.82 26.53 -9.77
N SER A 158 20.87 26.93 -8.49
CA SER A 158 22.00 27.69 -7.93
C SER A 158 23.28 26.86 -7.81
N TYR A 159 23.18 25.53 -7.91
CA TYR A 159 24.34 24.64 -7.83
C TYR A 159 25.15 24.56 -9.13
N GLY A 160 24.61 25.05 -10.26
CA GLY A 160 25.31 25.03 -11.55
C GLY A 160 25.54 23.63 -12.14
N LEU A 161 24.81 22.61 -11.66
CA LEU A 161 24.88 21.25 -12.20
C LEU A 161 24.13 21.21 -13.54
N THR A 162 24.86 21.05 -14.65
CA THR A 162 24.33 21.05 -16.02
C THR A 162 24.35 19.66 -16.68
N ASP A 163 25.04 18.67 -16.10
CA ASP A 163 25.05 17.30 -16.62
C ASP A 163 23.66 16.64 -16.42
N PRO A 164 22.91 16.34 -17.50
CA PRO A 164 21.55 15.82 -17.39
C PRO A 164 21.45 14.51 -16.61
N GLU A 165 22.43 13.61 -16.71
CA GLU A 165 22.39 12.33 -16.01
C GLU A 165 22.55 12.51 -14.49
N GLN A 166 23.41 13.43 -14.06
CA GLN A 166 23.55 13.78 -12.65
C GLN A 166 22.31 14.53 -12.14
N GLN A 167 21.69 15.39 -12.95
CA GLN A 167 20.43 16.03 -12.58
C GLN A 167 19.33 14.98 -12.32
N LYS A 168 19.21 13.96 -13.19
CA LYS A 168 18.27 12.83 -13.00
C LYS A 168 18.57 12.06 -11.73
N GLU A 169 19.84 11.76 -11.45
CA GLU A 169 20.25 11.04 -10.25
C GLU A 169 19.87 11.81 -8.97
N VAL A 170 20.18 13.11 -8.92
CA VAL A 170 19.80 13.97 -7.79
C VAL A 170 18.29 14.02 -7.65
N PHE A 171 17.54 14.22 -8.74
CA PHE A 171 16.08 14.26 -8.70
C PHE A 171 15.46 12.97 -8.13
N ARG A 172 15.95 11.80 -8.56
CA ARG A 172 15.54 10.49 -8.02
C ARG A 172 15.85 10.38 -6.53
N LEU A 173 17.02 10.85 -6.09
CA LEU A 173 17.41 10.83 -4.68
C LEU A 173 16.54 11.76 -3.83
N VAL A 174 16.26 12.97 -4.30
CA VAL A 174 15.32 13.89 -3.66
C VAL A 174 13.96 13.21 -3.55
N ALA A 175 13.45 12.60 -4.61
CA ALA A 175 12.15 11.92 -4.58
C ALA A 175 12.11 10.72 -3.62
N LYS A 176 13.24 10.02 -3.44
CA LYS A 176 13.38 8.92 -2.47
C LYS A 176 13.27 9.42 -1.03
N ARG A 177 13.84 10.60 -0.71
CA ARG A 177 13.81 11.20 0.63
C ARG A 177 12.54 12.00 0.89
N ASN A 178 12.10 12.79 -0.09
CA ASN A 178 10.90 13.60 -0.03
C ASN A 178 10.24 13.70 -1.41
N LEU A 179 9.31 12.78 -1.66
CA LEU A 179 8.59 12.65 -2.94
C LEU A 179 7.87 13.93 -3.36
N TRP A 180 7.17 14.59 -2.43
CA TRP A 180 6.39 15.79 -2.77
C TRP A 180 7.28 17.00 -2.96
N GLY A 181 8.35 17.14 -2.16
CA GLY A 181 9.36 18.18 -2.36
C GLY A 181 10.05 18.06 -3.72
N ALA A 182 10.33 16.84 -4.19
CA ALA A 182 10.85 16.62 -5.54
C ALA A 182 9.87 17.12 -6.61
N ILE A 183 8.60 16.70 -6.53
CA ILE A 183 7.58 17.06 -7.52
C ILE A 183 7.32 18.58 -7.53
N GLU A 184 7.23 19.21 -6.37
CA GLU A 184 7.01 20.65 -6.25
C GLU A 184 8.14 21.49 -6.85
N ASN A 185 9.37 20.97 -6.84
CA ASN A 185 10.56 21.64 -7.33
C ASN A 185 11.09 21.04 -8.64
N ALA A 186 10.33 20.19 -9.33
CA ALA A 186 10.78 19.50 -10.54
C ALA A 186 11.18 20.47 -11.67
N ALA A 187 10.54 21.63 -11.74
CA ALA A 187 10.89 22.70 -12.68
C ALA A 187 12.34 23.22 -12.50
N ASN A 188 12.97 22.99 -11.35
CA ASN A 188 14.35 23.38 -11.10
C ASN A 188 15.36 22.43 -11.76
N PHE A 189 14.98 21.18 -12.09
CA PHE A 189 15.89 20.13 -12.55
C PHE A 189 16.07 20.05 -14.07
N ASP A 190 15.50 20.96 -14.86
CA ASP A 190 15.55 21.00 -16.35
C ASP A 190 15.50 19.65 -17.10
N LEU A 191 14.77 18.67 -16.56
CA LEU A 191 14.76 17.31 -17.10
C LEU A 191 13.92 17.16 -18.39
N GLY A 192 13.03 18.10 -18.71
CA GLY A 192 12.06 17.90 -19.81
C GLY A 192 11.07 16.76 -19.54
N ASP A 193 10.58 16.09 -20.60
CA ASP A 193 9.77 14.86 -20.52
C ASP A 193 10.68 13.62 -20.37
N ASP A 194 11.48 13.61 -19.31
CA ASP A 194 12.43 12.53 -19.05
C ASP A 194 11.82 11.41 -18.21
N ASP A 195 12.27 10.18 -18.46
CA ASP A 195 11.87 8.96 -17.73
C ASP A 195 12.02 9.11 -16.21
N ALA A 196 12.95 9.92 -15.70
CA ALA A 196 13.07 10.20 -14.28
C ALA A 196 11.85 10.93 -13.70
N GLN A 197 11.24 11.87 -14.43
CA GLN A 197 10.00 12.53 -14.01
C GLN A 197 8.84 11.53 -13.99
N VAL A 198 8.73 10.71 -15.05
CA VAL A 198 7.70 9.66 -15.15
C VAL A 198 7.85 8.64 -14.02
N GLU A 199 9.07 8.20 -13.70
CA GLU A 199 9.36 7.26 -12.62
C GLU A 199 8.90 7.82 -11.25
N VAL A 200 9.28 9.06 -10.94
CA VAL A 200 8.90 9.75 -9.70
C VAL A 200 7.38 9.96 -9.63
N ALA A 201 6.76 10.35 -10.75
CA ALA A 201 5.32 10.52 -10.85
C ALA A 201 4.57 9.18 -10.69
N ARG A 202 5.08 8.06 -11.22
CA ARG A 202 4.54 6.71 -10.98
C ARG A 202 4.61 6.31 -9.50
N ARG A 203 5.62 6.76 -8.74
CA ARG A 203 5.67 6.56 -7.28
C ARG A 203 4.61 7.41 -6.57
N ALA A 204 4.46 8.68 -6.94
CA ALA A 204 3.43 9.57 -6.37
C ALA A 204 2.01 9.10 -6.68
N LEU A 205 1.78 8.59 -7.89
CA LEU A 205 0.52 8.01 -8.33
C LEU A 205 0.07 6.81 -7.47
N ARG A 206 1.00 6.06 -6.87
CA ARG A 206 0.65 4.98 -5.92
C ARG A 206 0.26 5.49 -4.54
N ARG A 207 0.71 6.69 -4.15
CA ARG A 207 0.51 7.26 -2.81
C ARG A 207 -0.70 8.17 -2.75
N ASP A 208 -0.83 9.12 -3.68
CA ASP A 208 -1.95 10.06 -3.75
C ASP A 208 -2.14 10.58 -5.20
N PRO A 209 -3.06 9.99 -5.99
CA PRO A 209 -3.30 10.41 -7.37
C PRO A 209 -3.84 11.84 -7.48
N TRP A 210 -4.60 12.31 -6.49
CA TRP A 210 -5.20 13.65 -6.53
C TRP A 210 -4.17 14.74 -6.24
N LYS A 211 -3.29 14.52 -5.27
CA LYS A 211 -2.20 15.46 -5.00
C LYS A 211 -1.21 15.51 -6.17
N LEU A 212 -0.94 14.37 -6.82
CA LEU A 212 -0.15 14.35 -8.05
C LEU A 212 -0.82 15.17 -9.16
N LEU A 213 -2.13 14.99 -9.40
CA LEU A 213 -2.86 15.77 -10.41
C LEU A 213 -2.74 17.29 -10.18
N GLN A 214 -2.84 17.75 -8.93
CA GLN A 214 -2.68 19.18 -8.58
C GLN A 214 -1.28 19.72 -8.88
N LYS A 215 -0.27 18.84 -8.85
CA LYS A 215 1.15 19.19 -9.08
C LYS A 215 1.63 18.83 -10.48
N LEU A 216 0.80 18.16 -11.29
CA LEU A 216 1.12 17.75 -12.65
C LEU A 216 1.58 18.91 -13.53
N PRO A 217 1.03 20.15 -13.44
CA PRO A 217 1.54 21.27 -14.24
C PRO A 217 3.00 21.66 -13.94
N GLY A 218 3.53 21.31 -12.77
CA GLY A 218 4.94 21.50 -12.42
C GLY A 218 5.86 20.41 -12.99
N LEU A 219 5.29 19.31 -13.45
CA LEU A 219 5.97 18.21 -14.14
C LEU A 219 5.80 18.42 -15.65
N LYS A 220 6.89 18.29 -16.42
CA LYS A 220 6.87 18.43 -17.88
C LYS A 220 6.59 17.07 -18.54
N ILE A 221 5.68 16.27 -17.98
CA ILE A 221 5.40 14.92 -18.46
C ILE A 221 4.45 14.97 -19.66
N GLU A 222 4.92 14.53 -20.82
CA GLU A 222 4.12 14.36 -22.05
C GLU A 222 3.86 12.88 -22.38
N ASN A 223 4.48 11.95 -21.65
CA ASN A 223 4.29 10.52 -21.78
C ASN A 223 2.80 10.10 -21.67
N GLN A 224 2.19 9.78 -22.82
CA GLN A 224 0.75 9.51 -22.93
C GLN A 224 0.32 8.24 -22.19
N GLU A 225 1.16 7.21 -22.13
CA GLU A 225 0.88 5.96 -21.39
C GLU A 225 0.72 6.26 -19.89
N PHE A 226 1.63 7.05 -19.32
CA PHE A 226 1.54 7.46 -17.92
C PHE A 226 0.31 8.32 -17.64
N LEU A 227 0.00 9.28 -18.52
CA LEU A 227 -1.17 10.15 -18.36
C LEU A 227 -2.49 9.35 -18.46
N HIS A 228 -2.53 8.33 -19.32
CA HIS A 228 -3.63 7.37 -19.40
C HIS A 228 -3.79 6.60 -18.07
N ASP A 229 -2.70 6.01 -17.55
CA ASP A 229 -2.68 5.31 -16.27
C ASP A 229 -3.14 6.18 -15.09
N LEU A 230 -2.70 7.44 -15.07
CA LEU A 230 -3.14 8.45 -14.10
C LEU A 230 -4.65 8.68 -14.20
N GLY A 231 -5.16 8.89 -15.41
CA GLY A 231 -6.59 9.06 -15.67
C GLY A 231 -7.43 7.86 -15.22
N LEU A 232 -6.99 6.64 -15.51
CA LEU A 232 -7.69 5.42 -15.09
C LEU A 232 -7.74 5.27 -13.57
N LYS A 233 -6.64 5.61 -12.87
CA LYS A 233 -6.62 5.61 -11.39
C LYS A 233 -7.51 6.69 -10.79
N LEU A 234 -7.51 7.88 -11.36
CA LEU A 234 -8.41 8.97 -10.92
C LEU A 234 -9.87 8.53 -11.10
N ALA A 235 -10.22 7.95 -12.25
CA ALA A 235 -11.58 7.51 -12.57
C ALA A 235 -12.15 6.52 -11.54
N ARG A 236 -11.32 5.59 -11.06
CA ARG A 236 -11.67 4.62 -10.01
C ARG A 236 -11.89 5.26 -8.63
N SER A 237 -11.31 6.42 -8.39
CA SER A 237 -11.34 7.09 -7.08
C SER A 237 -12.46 8.12 -6.95
N ASN A 238 -12.70 8.95 -7.99
CA ASN A 238 -13.78 9.93 -8.00
C ASN A 238 -14.12 10.33 -9.44
N VAL A 239 -15.26 9.85 -9.94
CA VAL A 239 -15.70 10.07 -11.31
C VAL A 239 -15.89 11.55 -11.64
N ALA A 240 -16.62 12.29 -10.80
CA ALA A 240 -16.93 13.70 -11.03
C ALA A 240 -15.66 14.53 -11.22
N ARG A 241 -14.75 14.44 -10.26
CA ARG A 241 -13.48 15.18 -10.31
C ARG A 241 -12.56 14.73 -11.43
N THR A 242 -12.62 13.45 -11.82
CA THR A 242 -11.77 12.95 -12.91
C THR A 242 -12.20 13.57 -14.22
N LEU A 243 -13.51 13.64 -14.46
CA LEU A 243 -14.05 14.23 -15.67
C LEU A 243 -13.80 15.74 -15.74
N GLU A 244 -13.87 16.44 -14.59
CA GLU A 244 -13.46 17.85 -14.49
C GLU A 244 -11.96 18.06 -14.77
N ALA A 245 -11.11 17.12 -14.35
CA ALA A 245 -9.67 17.19 -14.52
C ALA A 245 -9.18 16.70 -15.90
N LEU A 246 -10.01 15.95 -16.63
CA LEU A 246 -9.66 15.30 -17.89
C LEU A 246 -9.05 16.26 -18.93
N PRO A 247 -9.59 17.49 -19.15
CA PRO A 247 -8.99 18.46 -20.07
C PRO A 247 -7.61 18.96 -19.63
N HIS A 248 -7.29 18.86 -18.33
CA HIS A 248 -6.03 19.32 -17.74
C HIS A 248 -4.98 18.22 -17.64
N LEU A 249 -5.33 16.94 -17.91
CA LEU A 249 -4.37 15.83 -17.88
C LEU A 249 -3.40 15.84 -19.06
N GLY A 250 -3.67 16.59 -20.14
CA GLY A 250 -2.80 16.62 -21.32
C GLY A 250 -2.84 15.34 -22.16
N ILE A 251 -3.90 14.53 -22.03
CA ILE A 251 -4.12 13.33 -22.86
C ILE A 251 -4.51 13.78 -24.26
N ARG A 252 -3.63 13.50 -25.23
CA ARG A 252 -3.81 13.82 -26.65
C ARG A 252 -4.31 12.63 -27.46
N ASP A 253 -4.10 11.40 -26.96
CA ASP A 253 -4.63 10.19 -27.59
C ASP A 253 -6.15 10.08 -27.36
N PRO A 254 -6.98 10.16 -28.42
CA PRO A 254 -8.44 10.01 -28.30
C PRO A 254 -8.85 8.64 -27.73
N ALA A 255 -8.08 7.58 -27.97
CA ALA A 255 -8.40 6.24 -27.46
C ALA A 255 -8.21 6.16 -25.94
N ALA A 256 -7.08 6.65 -25.41
CA ALA A 256 -6.85 6.78 -23.98
C ALA A 256 -7.90 7.67 -23.28
N PHE A 257 -8.27 8.80 -23.91
CA PHE A 257 -9.33 9.67 -23.40
C PHE A 257 -10.67 8.95 -23.31
N GLN A 258 -11.07 8.23 -24.37
CA GLN A 258 -12.30 7.46 -24.41
C GLN A 258 -12.31 6.35 -23.34
N ASP A 259 -11.19 5.64 -23.16
CA ASP A 259 -11.07 4.57 -22.16
C ASP A 259 -11.26 5.09 -20.73
N ILE A 260 -10.72 6.27 -20.40
CA ILE A 260 -10.93 6.89 -19.09
C ILE A 260 -12.40 7.28 -18.89
N VAL A 261 -13.03 7.88 -19.89
CA VAL A 261 -14.46 8.22 -19.82
C VAL A 261 -15.32 6.97 -19.66
N PHE A 262 -14.95 5.85 -20.32
CA PHE A 262 -15.63 4.57 -20.14
C PHE A 262 -15.44 4.03 -18.71
N GLN A 263 -14.24 4.12 -18.13
CA GLN A 263 -14.06 3.77 -16.72
C GLN A 263 -14.90 4.65 -15.80
N CYS A 264 -14.93 5.97 -16.02
CA CYS A 264 -15.78 6.89 -15.28
C CYS A 264 -17.27 6.48 -15.36
N ALA A 265 -17.76 6.18 -16.55
CA ALA A 265 -19.13 5.73 -16.77
C ALA A 265 -19.47 4.42 -16.06
N ARG A 266 -18.50 3.50 -15.97
CA ARG A 266 -18.65 2.23 -15.26
C ARG A 266 -18.90 2.44 -13.76
N PHE A 267 -18.28 3.44 -13.15
CA PHE A 267 -18.43 3.76 -11.72
C PHE A 267 -19.60 4.71 -11.44
N ASP A 268 -19.79 5.77 -12.23
CA ASP A 268 -20.90 6.73 -12.10
C ASP A 268 -21.32 7.29 -13.47
N SER A 269 -22.15 6.49 -14.12
CA SER A 269 -22.76 6.80 -15.41
C SER A 269 -23.60 8.08 -15.43
N GLN A 270 -24.33 8.44 -14.37
CA GLN A 270 -25.18 9.64 -14.38
C GLN A 270 -24.36 10.93 -14.36
N THR A 271 -23.32 10.96 -13.54
CA THR A 271 -22.37 12.07 -13.51
C THR A 271 -21.60 12.14 -14.81
N THR A 272 -21.16 10.99 -15.33
CA THR A 272 -20.45 10.92 -16.61
C THR A 272 -21.28 11.50 -17.76
N LEU A 273 -22.57 11.17 -17.84
CA LEU A 273 -23.48 11.74 -18.84
C LEU A 273 -23.61 13.27 -18.74
N ARG A 274 -23.75 13.80 -17.52
CA ARG A 274 -23.85 15.25 -17.31
C ARG A 274 -22.59 15.97 -17.75
N VAL A 275 -21.41 15.39 -17.49
CA VAL A 275 -20.14 16.02 -17.84
C VAL A 275 -19.82 15.85 -19.34
N ILE A 276 -20.13 14.71 -19.97
CA ILE A 276 -19.95 14.52 -21.42
C ILE A 276 -20.70 15.62 -22.20
N GLN A 277 -21.87 16.04 -21.73
CA GLN A 277 -22.64 17.11 -22.35
C GLN A 277 -21.95 18.47 -22.27
N THR A 278 -21.11 18.70 -21.26
CA THR A 278 -20.36 19.94 -21.05
C THR A 278 -18.97 19.95 -21.69
N LEU A 279 -18.40 18.78 -22.00
CA LEU A 279 -17.09 18.68 -22.64
C LEU A 279 -17.17 19.20 -24.09
N ASP A 280 -16.12 19.83 -24.60
CA ASP A 280 -16.06 20.31 -25.98
C ASP A 280 -15.60 19.21 -26.95
N LEU A 281 -16.35 18.11 -26.97
CA LEU A 281 -16.14 16.98 -27.89
C LEU A 281 -16.98 17.17 -29.15
N ASN A 282 -16.50 16.62 -30.27
CA ASN A 282 -17.28 16.64 -31.52
C ASN A 282 -18.57 15.82 -31.36
N THR A 283 -19.57 16.08 -32.21
CA THR A 283 -20.91 15.48 -32.08
C THR A 283 -20.88 13.94 -32.13
N GLU A 284 -19.99 13.35 -32.91
CA GLU A 284 -19.87 11.90 -33.05
C GLU A 284 -19.29 11.26 -31.77
N GLU A 285 -18.21 11.83 -31.22
CA GLU A 285 -17.60 11.40 -29.96
C GLU A 285 -18.54 11.58 -28.76
N LYS A 286 -19.23 12.72 -28.68
CA LYS A 286 -20.28 12.95 -27.66
C LYS A 286 -21.35 11.88 -27.74
N THR A 287 -21.80 11.56 -28.95
CA THR A 287 -22.85 10.57 -29.18
C THR A 287 -22.38 9.18 -28.73
N ARG A 288 -21.19 8.76 -29.15
CA ARG A 288 -20.60 7.47 -28.73
C ARG A 288 -20.44 7.39 -27.22
N LEU A 289 -19.81 8.37 -26.58
CA LEU A 289 -19.60 8.37 -25.13
C LEU A 289 -20.92 8.41 -24.36
N THR A 290 -21.92 9.15 -24.84
CA THR A 290 -23.27 9.20 -24.24
C THR A 290 -23.95 7.84 -24.29
N ILE A 291 -23.86 7.14 -25.41
CA ILE A 291 -24.45 5.80 -25.57
C ILE A 291 -23.83 4.81 -24.59
N VAL A 292 -22.50 4.83 -24.45
CA VAL A 292 -21.79 3.93 -23.54
C VAL A 292 -22.06 4.27 -22.08
N ALA A 293 -22.06 5.55 -21.73
CA ALA A 293 -22.39 5.96 -20.38
C ALA A 293 -23.84 5.60 -20.00
N ARG A 294 -24.81 5.72 -20.93
CA ARG A 294 -26.17 5.21 -20.69
C ARG A 294 -26.23 3.70 -20.59
N ALA A 295 -25.47 2.96 -21.40
CA ALA A 295 -25.40 1.50 -21.36
C ALA A 295 -24.95 1.00 -19.98
N HIS A 296 -24.01 1.71 -19.33
CA HIS A 296 -23.60 1.43 -17.97
C HIS A 296 -24.62 1.88 -16.89
N SER A 297 -25.46 2.90 -17.10
CA SER A 297 -26.48 3.29 -16.10
C SER A 297 -27.70 2.36 -16.10
N ARG A 298 -28.25 2.14 -17.29
CA ARG A 298 -29.55 1.51 -17.54
C ARG A 298 -29.49 0.98 -18.98
N PRO A 299 -29.17 -0.31 -19.19
CA PRO A 299 -29.02 -0.89 -20.53
C PRO A 299 -30.24 -0.65 -21.45
N TYR A 300 -31.44 -0.57 -20.87
CA TYR A 300 -32.67 -0.23 -21.60
C TYR A 300 -32.72 1.19 -22.17
N SER A 301 -32.13 2.17 -21.47
CA SER A 301 -32.08 3.56 -21.94
C SER A 301 -31.06 3.77 -23.08
N ALA A 302 -30.05 2.89 -23.17
CA ALA A 302 -29.13 2.90 -24.30
C ALA A 302 -29.81 2.37 -25.58
N LEU A 303 -30.68 1.37 -25.45
CA LEU A 303 -31.50 0.89 -26.56
C LEU A 303 -32.50 1.93 -27.07
N GLU A 304 -33.17 2.65 -26.17
CA GLU A 304 -34.08 3.75 -26.56
C GLU A 304 -33.33 4.86 -27.32
N MET A 305 -32.08 5.16 -26.95
CA MET A 305 -31.24 6.07 -27.75
C MET A 305 -30.76 5.48 -29.08
N LEU A 306 -30.46 4.18 -29.14
CA LEU A 306 -30.11 3.52 -30.41
C LEU A 306 -31.27 3.60 -31.41
N ASP A 307 -32.52 3.50 -30.92
CA ASP A 307 -33.73 3.71 -31.73
C ASP A 307 -33.89 5.18 -32.15
N GLU A 308 -33.56 6.15 -31.29
CA GLU A 308 -33.58 7.58 -31.59
C GLU A 308 -32.51 8.01 -32.63
N LEU A 309 -31.37 7.32 -32.68
CA LEU A 309 -30.24 7.65 -33.54
C LEU A 309 -30.44 7.30 -35.03
N ARG A 310 -31.57 6.67 -35.40
CA ARG A 310 -32.02 6.33 -36.78
C ARG A 310 -31.04 5.54 -37.68
N ALA A 311 -29.79 5.31 -37.27
CA ALA A 311 -28.82 4.40 -37.88
C ALA A 311 -27.55 4.34 -36.98
N PRO A 312 -27.57 3.63 -35.84
CA PRO A 312 -26.36 3.47 -35.05
C PRO A 312 -25.31 2.72 -35.88
N ASP A 313 -24.09 3.25 -35.93
CA ASP A 313 -23.00 2.52 -36.56
C ASP A 313 -22.80 1.17 -35.86
N VAL A 314 -22.35 0.22 -36.64
CA VAL A 314 -22.17 -1.18 -36.26
C VAL A 314 -21.29 -1.36 -35.01
N PHE A 315 -20.29 -0.48 -34.86
CA PHE A 315 -19.38 -0.48 -33.73
C PHE A 315 -20.09 -0.13 -32.42
N THR A 316 -20.97 0.88 -32.47
CA THR A 316 -21.77 1.35 -31.34
C THR A 316 -22.73 0.25 -30.83
N VAL A 317 -23.36 -0.49 -31.75
CA VAL A 317 -24.22 -1.63 -31.39
C VAL A 317 -23.42 -2.74 -30.69
N GLY A 318 -22.25 -3.09 -31.25
CA GLY A 318 -21.36 -4.08 -30.66
C GLY A 318 -20.90 -3.71 -29.24
N LEU A 319 -20.61 -2.42 -29.00
CA LEU A 319 -20.12 -1.95 -27.70
C LEU A 319 -21.21 -1.96 -26.62
N VAL A 320 -22.43 -1.51 -26.93
CA VAL A 320 -23.58 -1.59 -26.03
C VAL A 320 -23.89 -3.03 -25.67
N PHE A 321 -23.77 -3.92 -26.66
CA PHE A 321 -24.03 -5.34 -26.47
C PHE A 321 -22.97 -5.99 -25.57
N ARG A 322 -21.68 -5.72 -25.84
CA ARG A 322 -20.55 -6.20 -25.04
C ARG A 322 -20.72 -5.83 -23.56
N GLU A 323 -21.09 -4.57 -23.30
CA GLU A 323 -21.24 -4.08 -21.94
C GLU A 323 -22.50 -4.59 -21.23
N ALA A 324 -23.56 -4.90 -21.97
CA ALA A 324 -24.72 -5.54 -21.38
C ALA A 324 -24.44 -7.01 -21.04
N ALA A 325 -23.68 -7.72 -21.88
CA ALA A 325 -23.27 -9.10 -21.66
C ALA A 325 -22.34 -9.24 -20.45
N SER A 326 -21.41 -8.30 -20.24
CA SER A 326 -20.53 -8.28 -19.06
C SER A 326 -21.29 -8.18 -17.71
N ARG A 327 -22.56 -7.75 -17.74
CA ARG A 327 -23.44 -7.57 -16.56
C ARG A 327 -24.42 -8.71 -16.33
N GLY A 328 -24.29 -9.80 -17.09
CA GLY A 328 -25.03 -11.04 -16.92
C GLY A 328 -25.86 -11.45 -18.15
N PRO A 329 -25.97 -12.76 -18.45
CA PRO A 329 -26.60 -13.27 -19.67
C PRO A 329 -28.03 -12.78 -19.86
N SER A 330 -28.83 -12.75 -18.79
CA SER A 330 -30.25 -12.35 -18.83
C SER A 330 -30.50 -10.92 -19.31
N LYS A 331 -29.52 -10.01 -19.14
CA LYS A 331 -29.61 -8.63 -19.65
C LYS A 331 -29.29 -8.59 -21.14
N ALA A 332 -28.28 -9.32 -21.58
CA ALA A 332 -27.98 -9.48 -23.00
C ALA A 332 -29.12 -10.19 -23.76
N THR A 333 -29.76 -11.23 -23.18
CA THR A 333 -30.95 -11.88 -23.76
C THR A 333 -32.10 -10.90 -23.95
N ARG A 334 -32.39 -10.05 -22.96
CA ARG A 334 -33.50 -9.08 -23.07
C ARG A 334 -33.20 -7.97 -24.08
N ILE A 335 -31.94 -7.61 -24.28
CA ILE A 335 -31.51 -6.72 -25.36
C ILE A 335 -31.73 -7.41 -26.70
N LEU A 336 -31.32 -8.68 -26.85
CA LEU A 336 -31.54 -9.49 -28.06
C LEU A 336 -32.99 -9.51 -28.53
N PHE A 337 -33.94 -9.66 -27.61
CA PHE A 337 -35.37 -9.63 -27.93
C PHE A 337 -35.82 -8.31 -28.60
N ARG A 338 -35.23 -7.17 -28.22
CA ARG A 338 -35.49 -5.87 -28.85
C ARG A 338 -34.68 -5.63 -30.14
N LEU A 339 -33.59 -6.37 -30.36
CA LEU A 339 -32.79 -6.28 -31.60
C LEU A 339 -33.47 -6.88 -32.83
N SER A 340 -34.68 -7.43 -32.71
CA SER A 340 -35.46 -7.94 -33.85
C SER A 340 -35.63 -6.88 -34.97
N ASN A 341 -35.60 -5.59 -34.63
CA ASN A 341 -35.72 -4.46 -35.55
C ASN A 341 -34.40 -3.95 -36.18
N LEU A 342 -33.23 -4.47 -35.77
CA LEU A 342 -31.94 -4.04 -36.34
C LEU A 342 -31.70 -4.58 -37.76
N SER A 343 -30.85 -3.86 -38.52
CA SER A 343 -30.35 -4.31 -39.83
C SER A 343 -29.61 -5.65 -39.70
N GLY A 344 -29.54 -6.40 -40.81
CA GLY A 344 -28.83 -7.70 -40.82
C GLY A 344 -27.35 -7.57 -40.42
N GLU A 345 -26.71 -6.46 -40.78
CA GLU A 345 -25.32 -6.15 -40.45
C GLU A 345 -25.11 -5.94 -38.94
N ALA A 346 -25.97 -5.15 -38.30
CA ALA A 346 -25.88 -4.92 -36.85
C ALA A 346 -26.14 -6.21 -36.04
N LYS A 347 -27.02 -7.10 -36.53
CA LYS A 347 -27.22 -8.44 -35.95
C LYS A 347 -25.97 -9.32 -36.09
N PHE A 348 -25.32 -9.30 -37.25
CA PHE A 348 -24.08 -10.04 -37.45
C PHE A 348 -22.99 -9.60 -36.46
N HIS A 349 -22.79 -8.31 -36.27
CA HIS A 349 -21.77 -7.81 -35.32
C HIS A 349 -22.13 -8.07 -33.85
N ALA A 350 -23.42 -8.01 -33.48
CA ALA A 350 -23.85 -8.42 -32.15
C ALA A 350 -23.58 -9.91 -31.89
N ALA A 351 -23.81 -10.78 -32.89
CA ALA A 351 -23.46 -12.20 -32.81
C ALA A 351 -21.95 -12.43 -32.71
N LEU A 352 -21.16 -11.66 -33.46
CA LEU A 352 -19.70 -11.72 -33.42
C LEU A 352 -19.15 -11.32 -32.04
N GLU A 353 -19.67 -10.26 -31.42
CA GLU A 353 -19.24 -9.85 -30.08
C GLU A 353 -19.71 -10.82 -29.00
N LEU A 354 -20.93 -11.35 -29.09
CA LEU A 354 -21.39 -12.42 -28.21
C LEU A 354 -20.52 -13.68 -28.28
N SER A 355 -20.00 -13.99 -29.48
CA SER A 355 -19.10 -15.12 -29.67
C SER A 355 -17.80 -14.99 -28.88
N LYS A 356 -17.45 -13.78 -28.43
CA LYS A 356 -16.26 -13.51 -27.63
C LYS A 356 -16.52 -13.51 -26.13
N ILE A 357 -17.79 -13.37 -25.72
CA ILE A 357 -18.18 -13.05 -24.34
C ILE A 357 -18.97 -14.19 -23.69
N ASP A 358 -20.04 -14.63 -24.34
CA ASP A 358 -20.97 -15.62 -23.80
C ASP A 358 -21.53 -16.49 -24.93
N LEU A 359 -20.80 -17.56 -25.23
CA LEU A 359 -21.17 -18.46 -26.31
C LEU A 359 -22.44 -19.27 -26.04
N ASP A 360 -22.76 -19.54 -24.78
CA ASP A 360 -23.96 -20.33 -24.45
C ASP A 360 -25.20 -19.49 -24.78
N LEU A 361 -25.16 -18.20 -24.43
CA LEU A 361 -26.20 -17.26 -24.81
C LEU A 361 -26.30 -17.06 -26.33
N LEU A 362 -25.16 -16.99 -27.04
CA LEU A 362 -25.15 -16.96 -28.50
C LEU A 362 -25.81 -18.20 -29.09
N LEU A 363 -25.43 -19.38 -28.62
CA LEU A 363 -25.97 -20.65 -29.08
C LEU A 363 -27.48 -20.72 -28.86
N GLU A 364 -27.97 -20.33 -27.67
CA GLU A 364 -29.40 -20.32 -27.32
C GLU A 364 -30.24 -19.41 -28.22
N ASN A 365 -29.67 -18.32 -28.74
CA ASN A 365 -30.41 -17.30 -29.49
C ASN A 365 -29.96 -17.17 -30.96
N ILE A 366 -29.14 -18.10 -31.46
CA ILE A 366 -28.51 -17.99 -32.79
C ILE A 366 -29.51 -17.82 -33.94
N SER A 367 -30.70 -18.41 -33.80
CA SER A 367 -31.81 -18.29 -34.77
C SER A 367 -32.31 -16.86 -34.94
N ASP A 368 -32.19 -16.02 -33.91
CA ASP A 368 -32.74 -14.67 -33.89
C ASP A 368 -31.86 -13.66 -34.62
N PHE A 369 -30.57 -13.97 -34.78
CA PHE A 369 -29.62 -13.13 -35.51
C PHE A 369 -29.79 -13.19 -37.02
N ARG A 370 -30.44 -14.24 -37.56
CA ARG A 370 -30.71 -14.42 -39.01
C ARG A 370 -29.48 -14.13 -39.88
N VAL A 371 -28.31 -14.61 -39.48
CA VAL A 371 -27.06 -14.45 -40.24
C VAL A 371 -27.19 -15.19 -41.58
N ARG A 372 -27.26 -14.45 -42.68
CA ARG A 372 -27.67 -14.99 -43.99
C ARG A 372 -26.51 -15.54 -44.82
N SER A 373 -25.36 -14.88 -44.80
CA SER A 373 -24.24 -15.30 -45.64
C SER A 373 -23.42 -16.39 -44.94
N ASP A 374 -22.95 -17.37 -45.70
CA ASP A 374 -22.08 -18.41 -45.16
C ASP A 374 -20.70 -17.84 -44.74
N ALA A 375 -20.30 -16.71 -45.32
CA ALA A 375 -19.10 -15.96 -44.92
C ALA A 375 -19.23 -15.38 -43.52
N ASP A 376 -20.35 -14.74 -43.20
CA ASP A 376 -20.63 -14.18 -41.87
C ASP A 376 -20.72 -15.28 -40.81
N LYS A 377 -21.41 -16.38 -41.14
CA LYS A 377 -21.46 -17.55 -40.26
C LYS A 377 -20.06 -18.10 -39.99
N ALA A 378 -19.22 -18.21 -41.02
CA ALA A 378 -17.84 -18.65 -40.88
C ALA A 378 -17.02 -17.73 -39.98
N GLN A 379 -17.20 -16.41 -40.09
CA GLN A 379 -16.51 -15.43 -39.27
C GLN A 379 -16.92 -15.50 -37.79
N ILE A 380 -18.22 -15.65 -37.49
CA ILE A 380 -18.71 -15.86 -36.11
C ILE A 380 -18.09 -17.13 -35.52
N VAL A 381 -18.07 -18.21 -36.30
CA VAL A 381 -17.48 -19.48 -35.86
C VAL A 381 -15.99 -19.35 -35.60
N ARG A 382 -15.23 -18.68 -36.47
CA ARG A 382 -13.79 -18.45 -36.24
C ARG A 382 -13.53 -17.68 -34.97
N SER A 383 -14.24 -16.58 -34.76
CA SER A 383 -14.16 -15.77 -33.54
C SER A 383 -14.52 -16.60 -32.29
N ALA A 384 -15.57 -17.43 -32.35
CA ALA A 384 -15.92 -18.33 -31.27
C ALA A 384 -14.83 -19.38 -30.99
N THR A 385 -14.21 -19.92 -32.03
CA THR A 385 -13.20 -20.98 -31.97
C THR A 385 -11.87 -20.45 -31.40
N GLU A 386 -11.56 -19.18 -31.60
CA GLU A 386 -10.41 -18.50 -30.97
C GLU A 386 -10.56 -18.41 -29.45
N HIS A 387 -11.79 -18.32 -28.94
CA HIS A 387 -12.08 -18.24 -27.50
C HIS A 387 -12.36 -19.60 -26.86
N ASP A 388 -13.20 -20.44 -27.47
CA ASP A 388 -13.49 -21.81 -27.04
C ASP A 388 -13.76 -22.70 -28.24
N ILE A 389 -12.77 -23.52 -28.52
CA ILE A 389 -12.69 -24.40 -29.67
C ILE A 389 -13.83 -25.42 -29.77
N TRP A 390 -14.33 -25.91 -28.63
CA TRP A 390 -15.39 -26.92 -28.55
C TRP A 390 -16.75 -26.34 -28.87
N ARG A 391 -16.85 -25.07 -28.60
CA ARG A 391 -18.08 -24.31 -28.51
C ARG A 391 -18.27 -23.61 -29.87
N GLY A 392 -17.18 -23.20 -30.52
CA GLY A 392 -17.09 -22.96 -31.97
C GLY A 392 -17.52 -24.16 -32.82
N ALA A 393 -17.09 -25.38 -32.48
CA ALA A 393 -17.54 -26.60 -33.18
C ALA A 393 -19.06 -26.85 -33.07
N ARG A 394 -19.70 -26.48 -31.95
CA ARG A 394 -21.18 -26.55 -31.81
C ARG A 394 -21.89 -25.46 -32.62
N LEU A 395 -21.27 -24.29 -32.80
CA LEU A 395 -21.81 -23.23 -33.64
C LEU A 395 -21.85 -23.62 -35.12
N VAL A 396 -20.85 -24.36 -35.62
CA VAL A 396 -20.85 -24.92 -36.99
C VAL A 396 -22.13 -25.69 -37.26
N GLU A 397 -22.52 -26.55 -36.32
CA GLU A 397 -23.71 -27.38 -36.41
C GLU A 397 -24.99 -26.52 -36.35
N ARG A 398 -25.12 -25.63 -35.34
CA ARG A 398 -26.31 -24.79 -35.19
C ARG A 398 -26.52 -23.79 -36.32
N LEU A 399 -25.44 -23.30 -36.94
CA LEU A 399 -25.49 -22.38 -38.07
C LEU A 399 -25.69 -23.10 -39.42
N GLY A 400 -25.65 -24.44 -39.41
CA GLY A 400 -25.80 -25.28 -40.60
C GLY A 400 -24.69 -25.05 -41.62
N ILE A 401 -23.47 -24.74 -41.17
CA ILE A 401 -22.35 -24.48 -42.07
C ILE A 401 -21.91 -25.80 -42.72
N ARG A 402 -21.97 -25.86 -44.04
CA ARG A 402 -21.54 -27.02 -44.84
C ARG A 402 -20.20 -26.81 -45.56
N ASN A 403 -19.51 -25.70 -45.30
CA ASN A 403 -18.21 -25.42 -45.89
C ASN A 403 -17.17 -26.45 -45.40
N PRO A 404 -16.66 -27.35 -46.27
CA PRO A 404 -15.77 -28.44 -45.84
C PRO A 404 -14.44 -27.93 -45.29
N GLU A 405 -13.92 -26.80 -45.79
CA GLU A 405 -12.65 -26.24 -45.37
C GLU A 405 -12.73 -25.68 -43.95
N LEU A 406 -13.79 -24.94 -43.62
CA LEU A 406 -13.99 -24.42 -42.27
C LEU A 406 -14.22 -25.55 -41.25
N VAL A 407 -15.02 -26.56 -41.61
CA VAL A 407 -15.24 -27.74 -40.75
C VAL A 407 -13.92 -28.48 -40.51
N ARG A 408 -13.08 -28.61 -41.54
CA ARG A 408 -11.74 -29.19 -41.42
C ARG A 408 -10.83 -28.35 -40.53
N GLU A 409 -10.81 -27.02 -40.73
CA GLU A 409 -10.02 -26.08 -39.93
C GLU A 409 -10.33 -26.22 -38.44
N ILE A 410 -11.62 -26.22 -38.08
CA ILE A 410 -12.06 -26.33 -36.69
C ILE A 410 -11.74 -27.71 -36.14
N TYR A 411 -11.96 -28.78 -36.92
CA TYR A 411 -11.63 -30.14 -36.47
C TYR A 411 -10.15 -30.31 -36.14
N VAL A 412 -9.25 -29.86 -37.02
CA VAL A 412 -7.80 -29.94 -36.81
C VAL A 412 -7.41 -29.21 -35.53
N ARG A 413 -7.96 -28.01 -35.31
CA ARG A 413 -7.68 -27.25 -34.09
C ARG A 413 -8.28 -27.96 -32.86
N SER A 414 -9.55 -28.40 -32.89
CA SER A 414 -10.23 -29.06 -31.75
C SER A 414 -9.58 -30.39 -31.37
N ALA A 415 -9.15 -31.17 -32.36
CA ALA A 415 -8.51 -32.46 -32.14
C ALA A 415 -7.09 -32.29 -31.56
N SER A 416 -6.41 -31.16 -31.85
CA SER A 416 -5.14 -30.80 -31.21
C SER A 416 -5.29 -30.46 -29.71
N ASP A 417 -6.47 -30.00 -29.29
CA ASP A 417 -6.79 -29.64 -27.90
C ASP A 417 -7.24 -30.85 -27.06
N ASP A 418 -8.27 -31.57 -27.50
CA ASP A 418 -8.72 -32.83 -26.87
C ASP A 418 -9.29 -33.81 -27.92
N PRO A 419 -8.50 -34.80 -28.37
CA PRO A 419 -8.91 -35.75 -29.40
C PRO A 419 -10.15 -36.58 -29.03
N LYS A 420 -10.32 -36.91 -27.74
CA LYS A 420 -11.44 -37.74 -27.27
C LYS A 420 -12.74 -36.96 -27.27
N ARG A 421 -12.66 -35.66 -26.95
CA ARG A 421 -13.78 -34.73 -27.01
C ARG A 421 -14.10 -34.33 -28.47
N ALA A 422 -13.12 -34.33 -29.37
CA ALA A 422 -13.28 -34.06 -30.81
C ALA A 422 -14.25 -35.03 -31.47
N VAL A 423 -14.05 -36.31 -31.19
CA VAL A 423 -14.84 -37.39 -31.78
C VAL A 423 -16.24 -37.46 -31.16
N ARG A 424 -16.40 -37.11 -29.88
CA ARG A 424 -17.69 -37.18 -29.16
C ARG A 424 -18.54 -35.91 -29.27
N GLY A 425 -17.93 -34.76 -29.53
CA GLY A 425 -18.53 -33.44 -29.36
C GLY A 425 -19.27 -32.88 -30.57
N CYS A 426 -19.13 -33.46 -31.77
CA CYS A 426 -19.70 -32.91 -32.99
C CYS A 426 -20.24 -34.03 -33.93
N PRO A 427 -21.56 -34.33 -33.90
CA PRO A 427 -22.18 -35.37 -34.71
C PRO A 427 -22.05 -35.13 -36.24
N ALA A 428 -22.16 -33.88 -36.70
CA ALA A 428 -21.93 -33.53 -38.10
C ALA A 428 -20.52 -33.93 -38.60
N LEU A 429 -19.54 -33.88 -37.69
CA LEU A 429 -18.17 -34.31 -37.92
C LEU A 429 -18.05 -35.83 -37.98
N SER A 430 -18.82 -36.57 -37.17
CA SER A 430 -18.88 -38.03 -37.26
C SER A 430 -19.45 -38.52 -38.60
N THR A 431 -20.39 -37.76 -39.19
CA THR A 431 -20.94 -38.03 -40.53
C THR A 431 -19.89 -37.76 -41.62
N LEU A 432 -19.18 -36.62 -41.55
CA LEU A 432 -18.09 -36.31 -42.48
C LEU A 432 -16.89 -37.29 -42.38
N ILE A 433 -16.53 -37.72 -41.16
CA ILE A 433 -15.52 -38.78 -40.92
C ILE A 433 -15.99 -40.13 -41.48
N ALA A 434 -17.29 -40.41 -41.43
CA ALA A 434 -17.84 -41.63 -42.01
C ALA A 434 -17.85 -41.59 -43.55
N GLU A 435 -17.95 -40.42 -44.17
CA GLU A 435 -18.10 -40.27 -45.61
C GLU A 435 -16.77 -40.04 -46.35
N ASP A 436 -15.74 -39.48 -45.70
CA ASP A 436 -14.46 -39.11 -46.33
C ASP A 436 -13.26 -39.86 -45.73
N GLN A 437 -12.57 -40.65 -46.57
CA GLN A 437 -11.37 -41.42 -46.19
C GLN A 437 -10.23 -40.56 -45.63
N SER A 438 -10.09 -39.32 -46.07
CA SER A 438 -9.03 -38.42 -45.62
C SER A 438 -9.23 -37.97 -44.16
N PHE A 439 -10.48 -37.85 -43.72
CA PHE A 439 -10.83 -37.53 -42.33
C PHE A 439 -10.65 -38.72 -41.38
N ARG A 440 -10.81 -39.96 -41.86
CA ARG A 440 -10.55 -41.17 -41.05
C ARG A 440 -9.08 -41.31 -40.68
N PHE A 441 -8.18 -41.02 -41.62
CA PHE A 441 -6.73 -41.04 -41.36
C PHE A 441 -6.31 -39.93 -40.38
N LEU A 442 -6.83 -38.71 -40.56
CA LEU A 442 -6.55 -37.58 -39.67
C LEU A 442 -7.06 -37.83 -38.23
N ALA A 443 -8.24 -38.43 -38.07
CA ALA A 443 -8.79 -38.81 -36.77
C ALA A 443 -7.93 -39.87 -36.06
N PHE A 444 -7.35 -40.79 -36.83
CA PHE A 444 -6.49 -41.87 -36.33
C PHE A 444 -5.11 -41.36 -35.92
N GLU A 445 -4.49 -40.48 -36.71
CA GLU A 445 -3.22 -39.80 -36.35
C GLU A 445 -3.36 -38.95 -35.08
N THR A 446 -4.47 -38.24 -34.94
CA THR A 446 -4.69 -37.34 -33.80
C THR A 446 -4.99 -38.08 -32.49
N ALA A 447 -5.60 -39.28 -32.58
CA ALA A 447 -5.87 -40.14 -31.41
C ALA A 447 -4.59 -40.74 -30.79
N LEU A 448 -3.48 -40.79 -31.53
CA LEU A 448 -2.22 -41.36 -31.07
C LEU A 448 -1.31 -40.34 -30.35
N GLY A 449 -1.39 -39.04 -30.68
CA GLY A 449 -0.80 -37.93 -29.91
C GLY A 449 0.74 -37.93 -29.71
N LYS A 450 1.30 -36.77 -29.31
CA LYS A 450 2.76 -36.49 -29.16
C LYS A 450 3.52 -37.28 -28.06
N ARG A 451 2.91 -38.23 -27.36
CA ARG A 451 3.51 -38.82 -26.13
C ARG A 451 4.29 -40.10 -26.34
N ASN A 452 4.43 -40.60 -27.57
CA ASN A 452 5.27 -41.77 -27.80
C ASN A 452 5.89 -41.75 -29.20
N ILE A 453 7.07 -41.14 -29.29
CA ILE A 453 7.86 -41.02 -30.53
C ILE A 453 8.22 -42.42 -31.07
N GLU A 454 8.49 -43.40 -30.22
CA GLU A 454 8.81 -44.77 -30.64
C GLU A 454 7.60 -45.51 -31.21
N ALA A 455 6.42 -45.41 -30.58
CA ALA A 455 5.19 -45.99 -31.13
C ALA A 455 4.79 -45.32 -32.46
N SER A 456 5.05 -44.02 -32.60
CA SER A 456 4.79 -43.26 -33.83
C SER A 456 5.79 -43.64 -34.95
N ILE A 457 7.05 -43.91 -34.61
CA ILE A 457 8.08 -44.39 -35.54
C ILE A 457 7.78 -45.82 -36.00
N GLU A 458 7.39 -46.72 -35.10
CA GLU A 458 7.02 -48.10 -35.48
C GLU A 458 5.72 -48.14 -36.30
N LEU A 459 4.74 -47.27 -36.01
CA LEU A 459 3.57 -47.13 -36.88
C LEU A 459 3.91 -46.55 -38.26
N ALA A 460 4.85 -45.61 -38.34
CA ALA A 460 5.31 -45.05 -39.60
C ALA A 460 6.05 -46.11 -40.45
N LYS A 461 6.85 -46.97 -39.81
CA LYS A 461 7.49 -48.13 -40.46
C LYS A 461 6.47 -49.16 -40.93
N PHE A 462 5.46 -49.46 -40.12
CA PHE A 462 4.36 -50.37 -40.49
C PHE A 462 3.55 -49.80 -41.66
N SER A 463 3.22 -48.51 -41.64
CA SER A 463 2.53 -47.80 -42.73
C SER A 463 3.32 -47.81 -44.04
N ALA A 464 4.65 -47.64 -43.97
CA ALA A 464 5.53 -47.80 -45.14
C ALA A 464 5.56 -49.24 -45.67
N GLN A 465 5.63 -50.24 -44.78
CA GLN A 465 5.62 -51.66 -45.15
C GLN A 465 4.29 -52.13 -45.76
N VAL A 466 3.17 -51.58 -45.30
CA VAL A 466 1.83 -51.87 -45.86
C VAL A 466 1.61 -51.11 -47.18
N ARG A 467 2.23 -49.95 -47.39
CA ARG A 467 2.19 -49.25 -48.70
C ARG A 467 2.99 -49.96 -49.79
N ASP A 468 4.11 -50.58 -49.44
CA ASP A 468 5.00 -51.24 -50.40
C ASP A 468 4.62 -52.71 -50.68
N ARG A 469 3.62 -53.27 -50.00
CA ARG A 469 3.10 -54.62 -50.24
C ARG A 469 1.60 -54.59 -50.46
N GLU A 470 1.13 -55.18 -51.57
CA GLU A 470 -0.30 -55.44 -51.81
C GLU A 470 -0.82 -56.51 -50.84
N LEU A 471 -1.01 -56.14 -49.57
CA LEU A 471 -1.60 -57.01 -48.57
C LEU A 471 -3.13 -56.98 -48.71
N THR A 472 -3.74 -58.15 -48.59
CA THR A 472 -5.20 -58.25 -48.52
C THR A 472 -5.70 -57.72 -47.17
N ARG A 473 -6.96 -57.29 -47.11
CA ARG A 473 -7.59 -56.72 -45.91
C ARG A 473 -7.45 -57.60 -44.65
N ALA A 474 -7.45 -58.93 -44.82
CA ALA A 474 -7.30 -59.88 -43.72
C ALA A 474 -5.87 -59.89 -43.16
N GLU A 475 -4.86 -59.86 -44.04
CA GLU A 475 -3.45 -59.86 -43.67
C GLU A 475 -3.05 -58.56 -42.96
N THR A 476 -3.61 -57.42 -43.37
CA THR A 476 -3.40 -56.14 -42.69
C THR A 476 -3.97 -56.14 -41.27
N LEU A 477 -5.13 -56.77 -41.06
CA LEU A 477 -5.76 -56.86 -39.74
C LEU A 477 -4.97 -57.78 -38.80
N GLU A 478 -4.49 -58.93 -39.29
CA GLU A 478 -3.71 -59.87 -38.49
C GLU A 478 -2.29 -59.34 -38.15
N ALA A 479 -1.71 -58.52 -39.04
CA ALA A 479 -0.47 -57.82 -38.75
C ALA A 479 -0.67 -56.70 -37.72
N PHE A 480 -1.80 -55.99 -37.79
CA PHE A 480 -2.16 -54.94 -36.84
C PHE A 480 -2.41 -55.50 -35.43
N ASP A 481 -3.13 -56.61 -35.30
CA ASP A 481 -3.42 -57.24 -34.00
C ASP A 481 -2.15 -57.74 -33.29
N ARG A 482 -1.14 -58.22 -34.03
CA ARG A 482 0.15 -58.65 -33.46
C ARG A 482 0.95 -57.49 -32.87
N GLU A 483 0.96 -56.33 -33.51
CA GLU A 483 1.63 -55.14 -32.98
C GLU A 483 0.87 -54.54 -31.79
N LEU A 484 -0.46 -54.65 -31.80
CA LEU A 484 -1.31 -54.23 -30.68
C LEU A 484 -1.04 -55.02 -29.39
N VAL A 485 -0.70 -56.31 -29.51
CA VAL A 485 -0.29 -57.15 -28.37
C VAL A 485 1.06 -56.71 -27.80
N LYS A 486 2.06 -56.44 -28.65
CA LYS A 486 3.38 -55.95 -28.21
C LYS A 486 3.29 -54.58 -27.51
N MET A 487 2.45 -53.69 -28.02
CA MET A 487 2.20 -52.39 -27.37
C MET A 487 1.52 -52.53 -26.02
N LYS A 488 0.66 -53.55 -25.84
CA LYS A 488 -0.05 -53.81 -24.59
C LYS A 488 0.89 -54.32 -23.49
N GLU A 489 1.89 -55.11 -23.84
CA GLU A 489 2.93 -55.60 -22.92
C GLU A 489 3.88 -54.48 -22.46
N ALA A 490 4.08 -53.45 -23.28
CA ALA A 490 4.90 -52.27 -22.93
C ALA A 490 4.20 -51.28 -21.96
N LEU A 491 2.89 -51.41 -21.73
CA LEU A 491 2.07 -50.46 -20.96
C LEU A 491 1.77 -50.88 -19.49
N ASP A 492 2.24 -52.05 -19.05
CA ASP A 492 1.93 -52.62 -17.73
C ASP A 492 2.45 -51.84 -16.48
N PRO A 493 3.50 -50.99 -16.53
CA PRO A 493 3.90 -50.18 -15.37
C PRO A 493 2.92 -49.05 -14.97
N VAL A 494 1.89 -48.77 -15.78
CA VAL A 494 1.02 -47.58 -15.64
C VAL A 494 -0.08 -47.74 -14.58
N HIS A 495 -0.25 -48.92 -14.00
CA HIS A 495 -1.29 -49.15 -12.98
C HIS A 495 -1.07 -48.40 -11.65
N SER A 496 0.16 -47.92 -11.35
CA SER A 496 0.43 -47.12 -10.14
C SER A 496 -0.12 -45.68 -10.21
N LEU A 497 -0.21 -45.11 -11.42
CA LEU A 497 -0.69 -43.74 -11.69
C LEU A 497 -2.22 -43.59 -11.53
N GLN A 498 -2.99 -44.69 -11.62
CA GLN A 498 -4.45 -44.63 -11.45
C GLN A 498 -4.89 -44.37 -10.00
N SER A 499 -4.03 -44.71 -9.03
CA SER A 499 -4.19 -44.40 -7.60
C SER A 499 -4.08 -42.89 -7.34
N GLU A 500 -3.10 -42.24 -7.97
CA GLU A 500 -2.82 -40.81 -7.85
C GLU A 500 -3.95 -39.97 -8.44
N VAL A 501 -4.47 -40.34 -9.62
CA VAL A 501 -5.56 -39.62 -10.28
C VAL A 501 -6.86 -39.65 -9.46
N LYS A 502 -7.14 -40.75 -8.75
CA LYS A 502 -8.32 -40.86 -7.87
C LYS A 502 -8.20 -40.02 -6.61
N LEU A 503 -6.99 -39.83 -6.08
CA LEU A 503 -6.72 -38.96 -4.94
C LEU A 503 -6.96 -37.48 -5.32
N TRP A 504 -6.43 -37.06 -6.47
CA TRP A 504 -6.59 -35.70 -6.98
C TRP A 504 -8.03 -35.35 -7.39
N GLN A 505 -8.79 -36.31 -7.90
CA GLN A 505 -10.23 -36.14 -8.17
C GLN A 505 -11.07 -35.97 -6.89
N ARG A 506 -10.60 -36.46 -5.73
CA ARG A 506 -11.27 -36.26 -4.43
C ARG A 506 -10.92 -34.92 -3.80
N VAL A 507 -9.67 -34.46 -3.93
CA VAL A 507 -9.22 -33.11 -3.52
C VAL A 507 -9.98 -32.03 -4.30
N ARG A 508 -10.16 -32.22 -5.61
CA ARG A 508 -10.91 -31.30 -6.48
C ARG A 508 -12.42 -31.22 -6.17
N ARG A 509 -13.01 -32.26 -5.56
CA ARG A 509 -14.43 -32.27 -5.14
C ARG A 509 -14.67 -31.59 -3.78
N ALA A 510 -13.61 -31.25 -3.03
CA ALA A 510 -13.71 -30.61 -1.71
C ALA A 510 -13.77 -29.07 -1.75
N ASN A 511 -13.90 -28.44 -2.93
CA ASN A 511 -13.97 -26.99 -3.14
C ASN A 511 -12.79 -26.18 -2.55
N CYS A 512 -11.57 -26.73 -2.57
CA CYS A 512 -10.36 -26.00 -2.23
C CYS A 512 -9.65 -25.50 -3.51
N LEU A 513 -9.78 -24.20 -3.79
CA LEU A 513 -9.04 -23.30 -4.70
C LEU A 513 -9.23 -23.39 -6.25
N PRO A 514 -9.12 -22.25 -6.99
CA PRO A 514 -9.26 -22.17 -8.44
C PRO A 514 -7.94 -22.00 -9.25
N THR A 515 -7.99 -22.54 -10.48
CA THR A 515 -7.35 -22.15 -11.76
C THR A 515 -5.87 -22.41 -12.09
N ALA A 516 -5.64 -22.43 -13.42
CA ALA A 516 -4.54 -23.03 -14.19
C ALA A 516 -3.14 -22.40 -14.04
N GLU A 517 -3.04 -21.24 -13.39
CA GLU A 517 -1.76 -20.55 -13.13
C GLU A 517 -0.84 -21.35 -12.19
N MET A 518 -1.41 -22.20 -11.31
CA MET A 518 -0.63 -23.13 -10.48
C MET A 518 -0.10 -24.34 -11.26
N ALA A 519 -0.74 -24.74 -12.36
CA ALA A 519 -0.24 -25.84 -13.20
C ALA A 519 1.00 -25.40 -13.99
N GLU A 520 1.09 -24.12 -14.33
CA GLU A 520 2.24 -23.51 -15.00
C GLU A 520 3.41 -23.29 -14.03
N ALA A 521 3.12 -22.97 -12.75
CA ALA A 521 4.11 -22.98 -11.67
C ALA A 521 4.68 -24.39 -11.37
N PHE A 522 3.93 -25.45 -11.71
CA PHE A 522 4.30 -26.84 -11.48
C PHE A 522 5.37 -27.36 -12.45
N GLU A 523 5.46 -26.81 -13.67
CA GLU A 523 6.46 -27.23 -14.66
C GLU A 523 7.85 -26.60 -14.45
N GLN A 524 7.98 -25.63 -13.53
CA GLN A 524 9.22 -24.87 -13.32
C GLN A 524 10.02 -25.27 -12.07
N PHE A 525 9.53 -26.20 -11.24
CA PHE A 525 10.20 -26.61 -10.00
C PHE A 525 10.58 -28.09 -10.02
N ASP A 526 11.83 -28.38 -10.37
CA ASP A 526 12.50 -29.64 -10.00
C ASP A 526 13.20 -29.48 -8.63
N ASP A 527 13.17 -30.56 -7.84
CA ASP A 527 13.96 -30.86 -6.63
C ASP A 527 13.67 -30.21 -5.25
N SER A 528 12.56 -29.50 -5.00
CA SER A 528 12.22 -29.06 -3.61
C SER A 528 10.76 -29.27 -3.16
N GLY A 529 10.26 -30.51 -3.24
CA GLY A 529 8.93 -30.89 -2.72
C GLY A 529 8.66 -30.53 -1.25
N ASP A 530 9.71 -30.36 -0.45
CA ASP A 530 9.63 -29.97 0.97
C ASP A 530 9.13 -28.52 1.18
N GLU A 531 9.51 -27.56 0.32
CA GLU A 531 9.07 -26.16 0.47
C GLU A 531 7.60 -25.98 0.08
N PHE A 532 7.14 -26.72 -0.93
CA PHE A 532 5.76 -26.67 -1.42
C PHE A 532 4.76 -27.28 -0.43
N MET A 533 5.08 -28.43 0.17
CA MET A 533 4.23 -29.01 1.21
C MET A 533 4.17 -28.10 2.45
N LEU A 534 5.26 -27.43 2.79
CA LEU A 534 5.31 -26.46 3.88
C LEU A 534 4.53 -25.18 3.54
N SER A 535 4.52 -24.71 2.29
CA SER A 535 3.70 -23.56 1.87
C SER A 535 2.21 -23.91 1.81
N LEU A 536 1.86 -25.12 1.37
CA LEU A 536 0.48 -25.61 1.37
C LEU A 536 -0.06 -25.76 2.79
N LEU A 537 0.74 -26.30 3.72
CA LEU A 537 0.40 -26.38 5.14
C LEU A 537 0.39 -25.01 5.81
N ALA A 538 1.18 -24.05 5.34
CA ALA A 538 1.17 -22.65 5.80
C ALA A 538 -0.12 -21.93 5.41
N GLU A 539 -0.45 -21.96 4.13
CA GLU A 539 -1.62 -21.30 3.57
C GLU A 539 -2.92 -21.93 4.12
N ALA A 540 -2.93 -23.27 4.23
CA ALA A 540 -4.02 -23.97 4.87
C ALA A 540 -4.08 -23.64 6.38
N GLY A 541 -2.95 -23.62 7.09
CA GLY A 541 -2.83 -23.29 8.52
C GLY A 541 -3.33 -21.89 8.86
N GLU A 542 -3.03 -20.92 8.00
CA GLU A 542 -3.48 -19.53 8.14
C GLU A 542 -4.97 -19.36 7.83
N THR A 543 -5.52 -20.16 6.91
CA THR A 543 -6.90 -20.06 6.44
C THR A 543 -7.90 -20.88 7.28
N PHE A 544 -7.50 -22.05 7.80
CA PHE A 544 -8.38 -23.06 8.36
C PHE A 544 -8.08 -23.43 9.83
N GLY A 545 -7.49 -22.52 10.62
CA GLY A 545 -7.06 -22.77 12.01
C GLY A 545 -7.98 -23.71 12.81
N GLY A 546 -7.40 -24.61 13.62
CA GLY A 546 -8.11 -25.65 14.38
C GLY A 546 -8.70 -26.80 13.53
N ALA A 547 -9.33 -26.49 12.40
CA ALA A 547 -9.95 -27.49 11.51
C ALA A 547 -8.89 -28.39 10.83
N ILE A 548 -7.70 -27.85 10.54
CA ILE A 548 -6.57 -28.65 10.05
C ILE A 548 -6.18 -29.75 11.01
N ILE A 549 -6.09 -29.51 12.32
CA ILE A 549 -5.76 -30.57 13.30
C ILE A 549 -6.79 -31.70 13.27
N SER A 550 -8.05 -31.42 12.92
CA SER A 550 -9.11 -32.44 12.78
C SER A 550 -9.10 -33.19 11.43
N VAL A 551 -8.52 -32.59 10.37
CA VAL A 551 -8.46 -33.15 9.01
C VAL A 551 -7.13 -33.85 8.73
N LEU A 552 -6.05 -33.37 9.34
CA LEU A 552 -4.70 -33.92 9.27
C LEU A 552 -4.74 -35.46 9.49
N PRO A 553 -5.29 -36.01 10.59
CA PRO A 553 -5.34 -37.47 10.80
C PRO A 553 -5.95 -38.26 9.64
N LYS A 554 -6.93 -37.69 8.91
CA LYS A 554 -7.60 -38.34 7.77
C LYS A 554 -6.81 -38.25 6.47
N ILE A 555 -5.98 -37.22 6.29
CA ILE A 555 -5.04 -37.09 5.16
C ILE A 555 -3.83 -38.02 5.37
N TYR A 556 -3.45 -38.28 6.63
CA TYR A 556 -2.21 -38.99 6.97
C TYR A 556 -2.28 -40.51 7.00
N THR A 557 -3.46 -41.12 7.16
CA THR A 557 -3.57 -42.59 7.21
C THR A 557 -3.29 -43.28 5.87
N ASP A 558 -3.24 -42.55 4.74
CA ASP A 558 -3.24 -43.13 3.39
C ASP A 558 -2.10 -42.68 2.45
N SER A 559 -1.19 -41.77 2.83
CA SER A 559 -0.17 -41.24 1.89
C SER A 559 1.26 -41.66 2.25
N SER A 560 1.91 -42.43 1.36
CA SER A 560 3.34 -42.77 1.38
C SER A 560 4.26 -41.61 0.98
N ILE A 561 3.68 -40.44 0.68
CA ILE A 561 4.35 -39.29 0.03
C ILE A 561 5.03 -38.37 1.05
N ILE A 562 4.67 -38.45 2.34
CA ILE A 562 5.18 -37.54 3.38
C ILE A 562 6.40 -38.17 4.07
N PRO A 563 7.54 -37.46 4.19
CA PRO A 563 8.71 -37.97 4.88
C PRO A 563 8.38 -38.48 6.28
N GLU A 564 9.00 -39.60 6.69
CA GLU A 564 8.70 -40.23 7.98
C GLU A 564 9.03 -39.31 9.18
N THR A 565 10.02 -38.42 9.01
CA THR A 565 10.36 -37.35 9.96
C THR A 565 9.20 -36.37 10.14
N ASP A 566 8.64 -35.84 9.05
CA ASP A 566 7.49 -34.93 9.08
C ASP A 566 6.26 -35.60 9.69
N ARG A 567 5.99 -36.85 9.30
CA ARG A 567 4.90 -37.65 9.86
C ARG A 567 5.06 -37.85 11.37
N GLY A 568 6.28 -38.12 11.82
CA GLY A 568 6.63 -38.23 13.24
C GLY A 568 6.39 -36.93 14.00
N CYS A 569 6.82 -35.80 13.43
CA CYS A 569 6.60 -34.46 14.00
C CYS A 569 5.12 -34.13 14.14
N ILE A 570 4.32 -34.39 13.10
CA ILE A 570 2.88 -34.08 13.10
C ILE A 570 2.15 -34.95 14.12
N LYS A 571 2.46 -36.26 14.19
CA LYS A 571 1.93 -37.15 15.23
C LYS A 571 2.25 -36.62 16.62
N LEU A 572 3.45 -36.09 16.81
CA LEU A 572 3.88 -35.52 18.08
C LEU A 572 3.12 -34.24 18.42
N PHE A 573 2.92 -33.30 17.48
CA PHE A 573 2.07 -32.11 17.69
C PHE A 573 0.65 -32.48 18.12
N ILE A 574 0.07 -33.50 17.48
CA ILE A 574 -1.28 -34.01 17.80
C ILE A 574 -1.29 -34.65 19.19
N ALA A 575 -0.31 -35.52 19.50
CA ALA A 575 -0.21 -36.23 20.76
C ALA A 575 -0.05 -35.28 21.96
N GLU A 576 0.77 -34.23 21.82
CA GLU A 576 0.98 -33.23 22.86
C GLU A 576 -0.20 -32.24 22.97
N GLY A 577 -1.13 -32.26 22.01
CA GLY A 577 -2.30 -31.37 21.96
C GLY A 577 -1.91 -29.91 21.79
N PHE A 578 -0.78 -29.65 21.12
CA PHE A 578 -0.25 -28.30 20.95
C PHE A 578 -1.03 -27.54 19.88
N ARG A 579 -1.70 -26.45 20.27
CA ARG A 579 -2.64 -25.72 19.40
C ARG A 579 -1.99 -24.60 18.57
N GLY A 580 -0.75 -24.23 18.87
CA GLY A 580 0.03 -23.20 18.17
C GLY A 580 0.77 -23.70 16.92
N PHE A 581 0.16 -24.59 16.12
CA PHE A 581 0.80 -25.11 14.92
C PHE A 581 0.95 -24.00 13.87
N THR A 582 2.19 -23.59 13.60
CA THR A 582 2.56 -22.69 12.50
C THR A 582 3.68 -23.35 11.70
N PRO A 583 3.85 -23.04 10.40
CA PRO A 583 4.95 -23.58 9.59
C PRO A 583 6.32 -23.37 10.24
N ARG A 584 6.48 -22.26 10.94
CA ARG A 584 7.71 -21.91 11.63
C ARG A 584 7.94 -22.77 12.88
N ASN A 585 6.90 -22.93 13.71
CA ASN A 585 6.94 -23.82 14.87
C ASN A 585 7.13 -25.27 14.43
N PHE A 586 6.55 -25.65 13.30
CA PHE A 586 6.72 -26.97 12.70
C PHE A 586 8.16 -27.20 12.28
N ARG A 587 8.81 -26.26 11.57
CA ARG A 587 10.24 -26.38 11.22
C ARG A 587 11.13 -26.53 12.46
N LEU A 588 10.90 -25.73 13.50
CA LEU A 588 11.67 -25.82 14.75
C LEU A 588 11.51 -27.19 15.42
N VAL A 589 10.26 -27.65 15.58
CA VAL A 589 9.99 -28.97 16.15
C VAL A 589 10.52 -30.08 15.26
N ARG A 590 10.49 -29.92 13.92
CA ARG A 590 11.09 -30.85 12.96
C ARG A 590 12.60 -30.94 13.15
N THR A 591 13.30 -29.82 13.26
CA THR A 591 14.74 -29.81 13.54
C THR A 591 15.07 -30.52 14.85
N GLU A 592 14.31 -30.27 15.92
CA GLU A 592 14.49 -31.00 17.18
C GLU A 592 14.12 -32.48 17.06
N PHE A 593 13.12 -32.83 16.26
CA PHE A 593 12.66 -34.20 16.07
C PHE A 593 13.66 -35.03 15.25
N GLU A 594 14.28 -34.43 14.24
CA GLU A 594 15.37 -35.00 13.46
C GLU A 594 16.59 -35.32 14.35
N GLN A 595 16.85 -34.50 15.37
CA GLN A 595 17.87 -34.81 16.37
C GLN A 595 17.42 -35.89 17.36
N SER A 596 16.20 -35.76 17.89
CA SER A 596 15.59 -36.73 18.79
C SER A 596 14.09 -36.44 19.00
N PRO A 597 13.19 -37.43 18.80
CA PRO A 597 11.77 -37.28 19.13
C PRO A 597 11.51 -36.88 20.59
N ILE A 598 12.42 -37.25 21.52
CA ILE A 598 12.33 -36.88 22.94
C ILE A 598 12.56 -35.38 23.12
N ARG A 599 13.50 -34.79 22.38
CA ARG A 599 13.77 -33.33 22.42
C ARG A 599 12.60 -32.54 21.88
N ALA A 600 12.07 -32.94 20.72
CA ALA A 600 10.86 -32.33 20.15
C ALA A 600 9.67 -32.42 21.11
N ARG A 601 9.51 -33.55 21.82
CA ARG A 601 8.45 -33.72 22.83
C ARG A 601 8.67 -32.78 24.01
N HIS A 602 9.90 -32.69 24.48
CA HIS A 602 10.25 -31.80 25.58
C HIS A 602 10.00 -30.33 25.21
N LEU A 603 10.39 -29.92 24.00
CA LEU A 603 10.13 -28.57 23.48
C LEU A 603 8.63 -28.28 23.41
N LEU A 604 7.82 -29.20 22.87
CA LEU A 604 6.37 -29.04 22.80
C LEU A 604 5.71 -29.00 24.19
N SER A 605 6.17 -29.81 25.14
CA SER A 605 5.71 -29.77 26.53
C SER A 605 6.06 -28.45 27.19
N GLN A 606 7.31 -28.00 27.05
CA GLN A 606 7.76 -26.70 27.54
C GLN A 606 6.92 -25.58 26.96
N TRP A 607 6.69 -25.55 25.63
CA TRP A 607 5.86 -24.54 24.99
C TRP A 607 4.40 -24.61 25.44
N LYS A 608 3.85 -25.80 25.68
CA LYS A 608 2.48 -25.95 26.20
C LYS A 608 2.35 -25.35 27.59
N ASP A 609 3.26 -25.67 28.50
CA ASP A 609 3.24 -25.14 29.86
C ASP A 609 3.44 -23.62 29.84
N THR A 610 4.44 -23.18 29.08
CA THR A 610 4.79 -21.77 28.87
C THR A 610 3.66 -20.98 28.21
N SER A 611 2.93 -21.57 27.26
CA SER A 611 1.83 -20.89 26.57
C SER A 611 0.77 -20.40 27.54
N SER A 612 0.45 -21.24 28.54
CA SER A 612 -0.54 -20.88 29.55
C SER A 612 -0.03 -19.76 30.45
N MET A 613 1.26 -19.76 30.80
CA MET A 613 1.90 -18.72 31.61
C MET A 613 1.94 -17.38 30.88
N ILE A 614 2.35 -17.40 29.60
CA ILE A 614 2.41 -16.24 28.71
C ILE A 614 1.05 -15.56 28.62
N LEU A 615 0.02 -16.34 28.27
CA LEU A 615 -1.33 -15.81 28.03
C LEU A 615 -1.97 -15.31 29.32
N ARG A 616 -1.58 -15.86 30.47
CA ARG A 616 -2.08 -15.49 31.81
C ARG A 616 -1.30 -14.36 32.46
N GLY A 617 -0.27 -13.81 31.81
CA GLY A 617 0.52 -12.72 32.36
C GLY A 617 1.43 -13.11 33.52
N GLN A 618 1.77 -14.40 33.64
CA GLN A 618 2.67 -14.88 34.69
C GLN A 618 4.12 -14.56 34.34
N GLU A 619 4.94 -14.36 35.37
CA GLU A 619 6.38 -14.15 35.26
C GLU A 619 7.04 -15.36 34.59
N LEU A 620 8.04 -15.10 33.76
CA LEU A 620 8.77 -16.10 33.00
C LEU A 620 10.24 -16.05 33.42
N SER A 621 10.90 -17.21 33.47
CA SER A 621 12.33 -17.25 33.78
C SER A 621 13.14 -16.54 32.69
N GLU A 622 14.22 -15.88 33.09
CA GLU A 622 15.10 -15.16 32.14
C GLU A 622 15.68 -16.09 31.08
N ASP A 623 16.02 -17.33 31.45
CA ASP A 623 16.55 -18.36 30.54
C ASP A 623 15.61 -18.64 29.36
N LEU A 624 14.30 -18.54 29.58
CA LEU A 624 13.30 -18.82 28.55
C LEU A 624 13.25 -17.71 27.50
N ALA A 625 13.60 -16.47 27.86
CA ALA A 625 13.64 -15.35 26.92
C ALA A 625 14.82 -15.44 25.93
N GLU A 626 15.86 -16.22 26.26
CA GLU A 626 17.03 -16.43 25.41
C GLU A 626 16.83 -17.51 24.33
N ASP A 627 15.86 -18.41 24.56
CA ASP A 627 15.50 -19.50 23.63
C ASP A 627 14.95 -18.95 22.29
N PRO A 628 15.60 -19.25 21.14
CA PRO A 628 15.07 -18.90 19.82
C PRO A 628 13.64 -19.40 19.56
N GLY A 629 13.28 -20.57 20.11
CA GLY A 629 11.95 -21.15 19.99
C GLY A 629 10.88 -20.32 20.69
N PHE A 630 11.24 -19.72 21.82
CA PHE A 630 10.36 -18.86 22.61
C PHE A 630 9.94 -17.60 21.85
N ALA A 631 10.85 -16.92 21.14
CA ALA A 631 10.50 -15.73 20.36
C ALA A 631 9.52 -16.06 19.20
N ALA A 632 9.69 -17.23 18.55
CA ALA A 632 8.76 -17.70 17.53
C ALA A 632 7.38 -18.04 18.11
N PHE A 633 7.36 -18.58 19.33
CA PHE A 633 6.13 -18.81 20.07
C PHE A 633 5.41 -17.49 20.41
N VAL A 634 6.12 -16.50 20.99
CA VAL A 634 5.56 -15.18 21.32
C VAL A 634 5.01 -14.51 20.05
N TYR A 635 5.75 -14.56 18.95
CA TYR A 635 5.28 -14.06 17.66
C TYR A 635 3.98 -14.74 17.21
N SER A 636 3.86 -16.06 17.37
CA SER A 636 2.66 -16.81 16.99
C SER A 636 1.46 -16.50 17.90
N ALA A 637 1.70 -16.31 19.21
CA ALA A 637 0.66 -16.04 20.19
C ALA A 637 0.08 -14.62 20.08
N TYR A 638 0.92 -13.64 19.73
CA TYR A 638 0.55 -12.21 19.69
C TYR A 638 0.38 -11.65 18.28
N THR A 639 0.98 -12.28 17.26
CA THR A 639 0.93 -11.84 15.85
C THR A 639 1.26 -10.34 15.68
N PRO A 640 2.39 -9.84 16.24
CA PRO A 640 2.69 -8.42 16.24
C PRO A 640 2.84 -7.87 14.81
N ILE A 641 2.06 -6.83 14.48
CA ILE A 641 2.07 -6.22 13.14
C ILE A 641 3.36 -5.45 12.94
N GLY A 642 4.04 -5.68 11.81
CA GLY A 642 5.28 -4.98 11.44
C GLY A 642 6.55 -5.51 12.11
N GLU A 643 6.43 -6.48 13.01
CA GLU A 643 7.59 -7.09 13.68
C GLU A 643 8.03 -8.38 12.99
N SER A 644 9.32 -8.68 13.01
CA SER A 644 9.85 -10.00 12.65
C SER A 644 10.16 -10.81 13.91
N VAL A 645 10.28 -12.14 13.82
CA VAL A 645 10.70 -12.96 14.97
C VAL A 645 12.07 -12.55 15.51
N ALA A 646 12.99 -12.11 14.64
CA ALA A 646 14.29 -11.59 15.06
C ALA A 646 14.14 -10.29 15.87
N SER A 647 13.21 -9.41 15.44
CA SER A 647 12.87 -8.20 16.18
C SER A 647 12.22 -8.52 17.54
N VAL A 648 11.22 -9.41 17.56
CA VAL A 648 10.61 -9.92 18.79
C VAL A 648 11.67 -10.47 19.75
N ARG A 649 12.60 -11.29 19.26
CA ARG A 649 13.71 -11.82 20.06
C ARG A 649 14.59 -10.72 20.63
N LYS A 650 15.00 -9.76 19.79
CA LYS A 650 15.81 -8.62 20.23
C LYS A 650 15.09 -7.82 21.33
N THR A 651 13.82 -7.51 21.13
CA THR A 651 13.01 -6.78 22.10
C THR A 651 12.82 -7.56 23.40
N LEU A 652 12.55 -8.87 23.35
CA LEU A 652 12.43 -9.71 24.56
C LEU A 652 13.70 -9.69 25.43
N LYS A 653 14.88 -9.55 24.82
CA LYS A 653 16.16 -9.40 25.54
C LYS A 653 16.32 -8.02 26.18
N GLU A 654 15.82 -6.99 25.51
CA GLU A 654 16.01 -5.60 25.92
C GLU A 654 15.00 -5.11 26.95
N ILE A 655 13.82 -5.74 27.04
CA ILE A 655 12.78 -5.38 28.02
C ILE A 655 12.86 -6.23 29.28
N ARG A 656 12.57 -5.62 30.43
CA ARG A 656 12.39 -6.30 31.71
C ARG A 656 10.97 -6.89 31.82
N ASP A 657 10.84 -8.01 32.50
CA ASP A 657 9.53 -8.52 32.90
C ASP A 657 8.95 -7.59 33.98
N GLN A 658 7.69 -7.23 33.83
CA GLN A 658 7.01 -6.25 34.68
C GLN A 658 5.79 -6.88 35.37
N SER A 659 5.78 -8.21 35.54
CA SER A 659 4.68 -8.95 36.17
C SER A 659 4.46 -8.53 37.63
N ASP A 660 5.51 -8.06 38.31
CA ASP A 660 5.48 -7.48 39.66
C ASP A 660 4.58 -6.24 39.76
N HIS A 661 4.48 -5.43 38.70
CA HIS A 661 3.54 -4.32 38.65
C HIS A 661 2.07 -4.76 38.75
N VAL A 662 1.77 -6.01 38.41
CA VAL A 662 0.42 -6.56 38.46
C VAL A 662 0.11 -7.12 39.85
N ASP A 663 1.12 -7.56 40.62
CA ASP A 663 0.94 -8.17 41.94
C ASP A 663 0.39 -7.21 43.00
N ALA A 664 0.57 -5.89 42.80
CA ALA A 664 -0.05 -4.86 43.63
C ALA A 664 -1.59 -4.83 43.53
N TRP A 665 -2.16 -5.47 42.51
CA TRP A 665 -3.59 -5.41 42.20
C TRP A 665 -4.31 -6.69 42.60
N LYS A 666 -5.53 -6.55 43.13
CA LYS A 666 -6.42 -7.70 43.37
C LYS A 666 -7.15 -8.04 42.07
N TYR A 667 -6.77 -9.14 41.43
CA TYR A 667 -7.40 -9.61 40.20
C TYR A 667 -7.55 -11.14 40.16
N LYS A 668 -8.43 -11.62 39.28
CA LYS A 668 -8.66 -13.05 39.08
C LYS A 668 -7.56 -13.64 38.20
N ARG A 669 -6.55 -14.29 38.82
CA ARG A 669 -5.44 -14.98 38.10
C ARG A 669 -5.91 -16.04 37.09
N SER A 670 -7.10 -16.62 37.29
CA SER A 670 -7.70 -17.56 36.33
C SER A 670 -8.36 -16.89 35.11
N GLY A 671 -8.30 -15.56 35.03
CA GLY A 671 -8.89 -14.75 33.97
C GLY A 671 -10.38 -14.48 34.16
N TYR A 672 -10.89 -13.53 33.41
CA TYR A 672 -12.31 -13.15 33.38
C TYR A 672 -12.95 -13.74 32.14
N SER A 673 -13.92 -14.64 32.32
CA SER A 673 -14.67 -15.22 31.21
C SER A 673 -15.46 -14.14 30.47
N LEU A 674 -15.25 -14.04 29.15
CA LEU A 674 -15.96 -13.10 28.30
C LEU A 674 -16.96 -13.87 27.42
N SER A 675 -18.25 -13.54 27.55
CA SER A 675 -19.27 -14.04 26.64
C SER A 675 -19.62 -12.93 25.65
N LEU A 676 -19.26 -13.11 24.39
CA LEU A 676 -19.63 -12.16 23.34
C LEU A 676 -21.06 -12.46 22.89
N LYS A 677 -22.02 -11.83 23.58
CA LYS A 677 -23.44 -11.86 23.21
C LYS A 677 -23.71 -10.81 22.12
N GLY A 678 -24.59 -11.14 21.17
CA GLY A 678 -25.05 -10.20 20.15
C GLY A 678 -24.29 -10.25 18.82
N VAL A 679 -23.33 -11.17 18.64
CA VAL A 679 -22.81 -11.49 17.31
C VAL A 679 -23.86 -12.36 16.60
N THR A 680 -24.38 -11.88 15.49
CA THR A 680 -25.35 -12.63 14.68
C THR A 680 -24.57 -13.50 13.71
N ASP A 681 -24.65 -14.83 13.82
CA ASP A 681 -24.13 -15.72 12.79
C ASP A 681 -25.21 -15.79 11.71
N VAL A 682 -25.08 -14.89 10.74
CA VAL A 682 -26.07 -14.71 9.67
C VAL A 682 -25.39 -15.03 8.35
N ARG A 683 -26.03 -15.92 7.60
CA ARG A 683 -25.59 -16.27 6.25
C ARG A 683 -26.54 -15.63 5.26
N LEU A 684 -26.03 -15.08 4.17
CA LEU A 684 -26.89 -14.62 3.09
C LEU A 684 -27.69 -15.80 2.51
N ARG A 685 -28.99 -15.61 2.26
CA ARG A 685 -29.83 -16.61 1.60
C ARG A 685 -29.29 -16.87 0.20
N ASP A 686 -29.35 -18.13 -0.24
CA ASP A 686 -28.89 -18.50 -1.57
C ASP A 686 -29.60 -17.65 -2.65
N GLY A 687 -28.80 -17.02 -3.53
CA GLY A 687 -29.28 -16.16 -4.61
C GLY A 687 -29.55 -14.70 -4.22
N GLU A 688 -29.45 -14.33 -2.96
CA GLU A 688 -29.42 -12.93 -2.54
C GLU A 688 -27.99 -12.38 -2.69
N GLU A 689 -27.87 -11.10 -3.04
CA GLU A 689 -26.58 -10.40 -3.15
C GLU A 689 -26.54 -9.22 -2.17
N LEU A 690 -25.43 -9.10 -1.44
CA LEU A 690 -25.13 -7.89 -0.68
C LEU A 690 -24.53 -6.87 -1.62
N LYS A 691 -25.09 -5.66 -1.61
CA LYS A 691 -24.47 -4.53 -2.29
C LYS A 691 -23.26 -4.05 -1.48
N VAL A 692 -22.14 -4.73 -1.65
CA VAL A 692 -20.91 -4.54 -0.85
C VAL A 692 -20.48 -3.07 -0.79
N HIS A 693 -20.67 -2.28 -1.85
CA HIS A 693 -20.31 -0.84 -1.85
C HIS A 693 -21.14 0.04 -0.89
N GLU A 694 -22.41 -0.32 -0.61
CA GLU A 694 -23.28 0.37 0.35
C GLU A 694 -22.89 0.00 1.80
N ILE A 695 -22.19 -1.11 1.98
CA ILE A 695 -21.74 -1.65 3.27
C ILE A 695 -20.32 -1.16 3.60
N SER A 696 -19.40 -1.22 2.64
CA SER A 696 -18.01 -0.76 2.80
C SER A 696 -17.87 0.74 3.01
N SER A 697 -18.89 1.52 2.62
CA SER A 697 -18.97 2.96 2.90
C SER A 697 -19.55 3.30 4.28
N GLN A 698 -20.16 2.32 4.95
CA GLN A 698 -20.74 2.45 6.30
C GLN A 698 -19.91 1.73 7.38
N ILE A 699 -19.19 0.68 6.98
CA ILE A 699 -18.15 0.02 7.75
C ILE A 699 -16.83 0.60 7.25
N ASP A 700 -16.50 1.81 7.68
CA ASP A 700 -15.17 2.36 7.45
C ASP A 700 -14.25 1.66 8.46
N PRO A 701 -13.37 0.72 8.05
CA PRO A 701 -12.43 0.15 8.99
C PRO A 701 -11.50 1.29 9.39
N LEU A 702 -11.36 1.54 10.70
CA LEU A 702 -10.36 2.42 11.29
C LEU A 702 -9.09 2.42 10.41
N PRO A 703 -8.62 3.58 9.93
CA PRO A 703 -7.60 3.65 8.91
C PRO A 703 -6.38 2.86 9.39
N ALA A 704 -6.00 1.85 8.61
CA ALA A 704 -4.79 1.09 8.82
C ALA A 704 -3.60 2.07 8.80
N MET A 705 -3.12 2.44 9.99
CA MET A 705 -1.96 3.31 10.15
C MET A 705 -0.70 2.52 9.79
N GLY A 706 -0.42 2.42 8.48
CA GLY A 706 0.91 2.12 7.97
C GLY A 706 1.81 3.34 8.17
N SER A 707 3.05 3.11 8.59
CA SER A 707 4.06 4.11 8.89
C SER A 707 4.21 5.13 7.75
N LEU A 708 3.80 6.36 8.03
CA LEU A 708 4.07 7.53 7.22
C LEU A 708 4.93 8.45 8.08
N GLU A 709 6.14 8.77 7.63
CA GLU A 709 6.84 9.97 8.12
C GLU A 709 6.08 11.18 7.56
N VAL A 710 5.43 11.90 8.46
CA VAL A 710 4.59 13.06 8.16
C VAL A 710 5.27 14.29 8.76
N SER A 711 5.39 15.37 7.99
CA SER A 711 5.84 16.66 8.52
C SER A 711 4.85 17.15 9.58
N GLU A 712 5.30 17.93 10.58
CA GLU A 712 4.43 18.40 11.67
C GLU A 712 3.18 19.14 11.17
N SER A 713 3.30 19.88 10.07
CA SER A 713 2.17 20.55 9.39
C SER A 713 1.20 19.58 8.72
N ASP A 714 1.71 18.51 8.11
CA ASP A 714 0.87 17.47 7.48
C ASP A 714 0.27 16.53 8.55
N PHE A 715 0.92 16.38 9.71
CA PHE A 715 0.42 15.65 10.88
C PHE A 715 -0.72 16.44 11.51
N GLN A 716 -0.60 17.76 11.61
CA GLN A 716 -1.68 18.66 12.04
C GLN A 716 -2.86 18.65 11.05
N LYS A 717 -2.62 18.60 9.73
CA LYS A 717 -3.69 18.49 8.71
C LYS A 717 -4.33 17.10 8.66
N MET A 718 -3.56 16.04 8.91
CA MET A 718 -4.08 14.68 9.10
C MET A 718 -4.86 14.54 10.40
N LEU A 719 -4.42 15.17 11.48
CA LEU A 719 -5.16 15.31 12.73
C LEU A 719 -6.47 16.06 12.50
N LEU A 720 -6.47 17.11 11.66
CA LEU A 720 -7.68 17.85 11.28
C LEU A 720 -8.66 17.01 10.44
N LYS A 721 -8.17 16.15 9.53
CA LYS A 721 -8.99 15.23 8.73
C LYS A 721 -9.45 13.99 9.52
N ALA A 722 -8.64 13.51 10.47
CA ALA A 722 -9.02 12.46 11.41
C ALA A 722 -10.05 12.98 12.44
N ALA A 723 -9.95 14.25 12.85
CA ALA A 723 -10.94 14.96 13.65
C ALA A 723 -12.31 15.11 12.93
N GLN A 724 -12.33 15.04 11.59
CA GLN A 724 -13.55 15.06 10.78
C GLN A 724 -14.21 13.67 10.62
N GLY A 725 -13.51 12.56 10.91
CA GLY A 725 -13.93 11.19 10.57
C GLY A 725 -14.42 10.28 11.71
N ALA A 726 -14.02 10.49 12.98
CA ALA A 726 -14.46 9.59 14.06
C ALA A 726 -14.51 10.26 15.46
N ALA A 727 -15.74 10.50 15.95
CA ALA A 727 -16.14 10.53 17.37
C ALA A 727 -15.31 11.31 18.42
N GLY A 728 -15.14 12.62 18.26
CA GLY A 728 -15.60 13.69 19.17
C GLY A 728 -15.44 13.68 20.72
N GLN A 729 -14.68 12.80 21.39
CA GLN A 729 -14.51 12.90 22.87
C GLN A 729 -13.10 12.69 23.43
N ILE A 730 -12.11 12.29 22.63
CA ILE A 730 -10.81 11.82 23.15
C ILE A 730 -9.80 12.97 23.37
N GLU A 731 -9.61 13.90 22.42
CA GLU A 731 -8.68 15.01 22.64
C GLU A 731 -9.24 16.17 23.49
N LYS A 732 -10.56 16.33 23.63
CA LYS A 732 -11.13 17.34 24.57
C LYS A 732 -10.75 17.05 26.03
N ILE A 733 -10.58 15.76 26.37
CA ILE A 733 -10.17 15.32 27.71
C ILE A 733 -8.64 15.44 27.88
N GLN A 734 -7.85 15.21 26.82
CA GLN A 734 -6.40 15.40 26.86
C GLN A 734 -6.00 16.87 26.92
N LEU A 735 -6.71 17.74 26.20
CA LEU A 735 -6.58 19.19 26.32
C LEU A 735 -7.00 19.65 27.73
N LEU A 736 -8.09 19.14 28.28
CA LEU A 736 -8.49 19.44 29.67
C LEU A 736 -7.46 18.96 30.70
N ALA A 737 -6.84 17.79 30.51
CA ALA A 737 -5.79 17.24 31.37
C ALA A 737 -4.49 18.08 31.29
N TYR A 738 -4.13 18.54 30.09
CA TYR A 738 -3.00 19.44 29.86
C TYR A 738 -3.23 20.82 30.48
N LEU A 739 -4.42 21.41 30.29
CA LEU A 739 -4.78 22.70 30.87
C LEU A 739 -4.89 22.64 32.41
N THR A 740 -5.33 21.51 32.98
CA THR A 740 -5.34 21.33 34.45
C THR A 740 -3.97 21.03 35.06
N GLN A 741 -2.99 20.59 34.26
CA GLN A 741 -1.60 20.40 34.70
C GLN A 741 -0.74 21.66 34.56
N HIS A 742 -1.12 22.60 33.69
CA HIS A 742 -0.28 23.76 33.34
C HIS A 742 -0.89 25.13 33.62
N ASP A 743 -2.12 25.19 34.14
CA ASP A 743 -2.69 26.40 34.77
C ASP A 743 -3.07 26.13 36.24
N PRO A 744 -2.07 26.07 37.15
CA PRO A 744 -2.32 25.81 38.57
C PRO A 744 -3.10 26.94 39.26
N ASP A 745 -3.13 28.15 38.68
CA ASP A 745 -3.69 29.36 39.27
C ASP A 745 -5.13 29.68 38.84
N HIS A 746 -5.78 28.81 38.05
CA HIS A 746 -7.19 28.96 37.61
C HIS A 746 -7.47 30.15 36.66
N ARG A 747 -6.44 30.70 36.00
CA ARG A 747 -6.56 31.90 35.16
C ARG A 747 -7.42 31.65 33.91
N ILE A 748 -7.43 30.43 33.39
CA ILE A 748 -8.25 30.03 32.23
C ILE A 748 -9.75 29.96 32.61
N ALA A 749 -10.07 29.55 33.84
CA ALA A 749 -11.44 29.53 34.31
C ALA A 749 -12.00 30.95 34.47
N GLU A 750 -11.17 31.92 34.88
CA GLU A 750 -11.51 33.34 34.96
C GLU A 750 -11.71 33.95 33.57
N VAL A 751 -10.85 33.65 32.59
CA VAL A 751 -11.03 34.10 31.19
C VAL A 751 -12.31 33.54 30.58
N VAL A 752 -12.63 32.26 30.84
CA VAL A 752 -13.89 31.64 30.37
C VAL A 752 -15.11 32.27 31.06
N GLN A 753 -15.03 32.57 32.36
CA GLN A 753 -16.11 33.25 33.09
C GLN A 753 -16.30 34.70 32.60
N GLU A 754 -15.24 35.44 32.30
CA GLU A 754 -15.35 36.81 31.81
C GLU A 754 -15.89 36.85 30.37
N ILE A 755 -15.50 35.90 29.50
CA ILE A 755 -16.10 35.74 28.17
C ILE A 755 -17.60 35.41 28.28
N ASP A 756 -18.01 34.52 29.19
CA ASP A 756 -19.42 34.19 29.43
C ASP A 756 -20.19 35.39 30.01
N ARG A 757 -19.57 36.18 30.91
CA ARG A 757 -20.14 37.41 31.46
C ARG A 757 -20.35 38.47 30.38
N LEU A 758 -19.35 38.69 29.52
CA LEU A 758 -19.39 39.66 28.42
C LEU A 758 -20.41 39.26 27.34
N SER A 759 -20.51 37.97 27.04
CA SER A 759 -21.52 37.41 26.14
C SER A 759 -22.95 37.62 26.68
N LYS A 760 -23.17 37.33 27.97
CA LYS A 760 -24.46 37.57 28.65
C LYS A 760 -24.83 39.05 28.76
N ALA A 761 -23.85 39.95 28.77
CA ALA A 761 -24.06 41.39 28.77
C ALA A 761 -24.52 41.94 27.39
N GLY A 762 -24.66 41.10 26.37
CA GLY A 762 -25.17 41.48 25.05
C GLY A 762 -24.21 42.36 24.25
N LEU A 763 -22.91 42.33 24.58
CA LEU A 763 -21.89 43.06 23.84
C LEU A 763 -21.80 42.52 22.41
N SER A 764 -21.80 43.43 21.44
CA SER A 764 -21.62 43.08 20.04
C SER A 764 -20.28 42.38 19.82
N GLU A 765 -20.27 41.36 18.97
CA GLU A 765 -19.11 40.56 18.56
C GLU A 765 -17.83 41.39 18.36
N ARG A 766 -17.95 42.52 17.66
CA ARG A 766 -16.86 43.49 17.38
C ARG A 766 -16.16 44.03 18.64
N ARG A 767 -16.88 44.17 19.75
CA ARG A 767 -16.37 44.72 21.01
C ARG A 767 -15.66 43.66 21.85
N VAL A 768 -16.00 42.38 21.67
CA VAL A 768 -15.24 41.26 22.24
C VAL A 768 -13.87 41.15 21.55
N TYR A 769 -13.81 41.39 20.23
CA TYR A 769 -12.55 41.47 19.47
C TYR A 769 -11.63 42.61 19.90
N GLU A 770 -12.18 43.76 20.32
CA GLU A 770 -11.39 44.91 20.80
C GLU A 770 -10.75 44.65 22.18
N ILE A 771 -11.34 43.77 22.98
CA ILE A 771 -10.91 43.47 24.36
C ILE A 771 -9.96 42.26 24.41
N LEU A 772 -10.06 41.33 23.45
CA LEU A 772 -9.24 40.11 23.40
C LEU A 772 -7.71 40.34 23.39
N PRO A 773 -7.16 41.32 22.65
CA PRO A 773 -5.72 41.64 22.72
C PRO A 773 -5.30 42.19 24.09
N GLN A 774 -6.18 42.94 24.77
CA GLN A 774 -5.90 43.49 26.10
C GLN A 774 -5.94 42.39 27.17
N LEU A 775 -6.80 41.39 27.00
CA LEU A 775 -6.78 40.18 27.83
C LEU A 775 -5.51 39.36 27.56
N ALA A 776 -5.05 39.25 26.31
CA ALA A 776 -3.79 38.57 25.99
C ALA A 776 -2.57 39.27 26.62
N GLU A 777 -2.56 40.60 26.71
CA GLU A 777 -1.51 41.37 27.40
C GLU A 777 -1.57 41.25 28.94
N LEU A 778 -2.75 41.02 29.53
CA LEU A 778 -2.93 40.83 30.97
C LEU A 778 -2.42 39.49 31.50
N TYR A 779 -2.27 38.48 30.63
CA TYR A 779 -1.89 37.12 30.98
C TYR A 779 -0.59 36.71 30.28
N ASP A 780 0.51 37.36 30.69
CA ASP A 780 1.83 37.11 30.15
C ASP A 780 2.26 35.64 30.38
N GLY A 781 2.57 34.94 29.28
CA GLY A 781 3.12 33.58 29.30
C GLY A 781 2.16 32.41 28.99
N ILE A 782 0.84 32.63 28.84
CA ILE A 782 -0.10 31.57 28.41
C ILE A 782 -0.74 31.90 27.04
N VAL A 783 0.08 31.63 26.02
CA VAL A 783 -0.25 31.06 24.70
C VAL A 783 -1.31 31.78 23.83
N PRO A 784 -0.87 32.70 22.94
CA PRO A 784 -1.64 33.22 21.80
C PRO A 784 -2.33 32.13 20.95
N GLU A 785 -1.80 30.90 20.90
CA GLU A 785 -2.43 29.77 20.20
C GLU A 785 -3.75 29.27 20.82
N VAL A 786 -3.95 29.37 22.14
CA VAL A 786 -5.23 28.96 22.78
C VAL A 786 -6.34 29.95 22.48
N VAL A 787 -6.00 31.24 22.47
CA VAL A 787 -6.91 32.32 22.05
C VAL A 787 -7.28 32.16 20.58
N ASN A 788 -6.32 31.83 19.71
CA ASN A 788 -6.58 31.55 18.30
C ASN A 788 -7.44 30.29 18.06
N LEU A 789 -7.29 29.25 18.89
CA LEU A 789 -8.13 28.04 18.88
C LEU A 789 -9.58 28.33 19.30
N LEU A 790 -9.79 29.18 20.32
CA LEU A 790 -11.12 29.60 20.76
C LEU A 790 -11.80 30.50 19.73
N ILE A 791 -11.03 31.34 19.04
CA ILE A 791 -11.51 32.14 17.90
C ILE A 791 -11.96 31.22 16.75
N GLN A 792 -11.24 30.12 16.47
CA GLN A 792 -11.64 29.18 15.40
C GLN A 792 -12.86 28.30 15.72
N GLU A 793 -13.06 27.82 16.97
CA GLU A 793 -14.21 26.97 17.32
C GLU A 793 -15.56 27.74 17.40
N GLN A 794 -15.58 29.05 17.66
CA GLN A 794 -16.84 29.81 17.78
C GLN A 794 -17.54 30.10 16.44
N PHE A 795 -16.84 30.01 15.31
CA PHE A 795 -17.40 30.37 14.00
C PHE A 795 -18.23 29.26 13.34
N GLU A 796 -18.21 28.03 13.84
CA GLU A 796 -18.95 26.90 13.25
C GLU A 796 -19.98 26.28 14.21
N GLY A 797 -21.00 27.07 14.57
CA GLY A 797 -22.30 26.55 14.99
C GLY A 797 -22.61 26.63 16.48
N GLY A 798 -23.48 27.58 16.85
CA GLY A 798 -23.96 27.85 18.20
C GLY A 798 -24.36 26.63 19.04
N ARG A 799 -23.46 26.14 19.89
CA ARG A 799 -23.65 24.98 20.78
C ARG A 799 -23.17 25.20 22.22
N LEU A 800 -23.45 26.37 22.79
CA LEU A 800 -23.18 26.67 24.22
C LEU A 800 -23.90 25.71 25.21
N GLN A 801 -25.07 25.16 24.85
CA GLN A 801 -25.84 24.27 25.74
C GLN A 801 -25.30 22.83 25.85
N PHE A 802 -24.47 22.38 24.90
CA PHE A 802 -23.98 20.99 24.88
C PHE A 802 -22.78 20.79 25.82
N GLY A 803 -21.88 21.78 25.90
CA GLY A 803 -20.74 21.77 26.83
C GLY A 803 -21.17 21.68 28.30
N ALA A 804 -22.19 22.46 28.68
CA ALA A 804 -22.74 22.46 30.04
C ALA A 804 -23.39 21.12 30.45
N LYS A 805 -24.02 20.39 29.52
CA LYS A 805 -24.62 19.07 29.79
C LYS A 805 -23.57 17.96 29.92
N LEU A 806 -22.48 18.05 29.16
CA LEU A 806 -21.39 17.06 29.19
C LEU A 806 -20.59 17.15 30.50
N LEU A 807 -20.26 18.37 30.94
CA LEU A 807 -19.56 18.62 32.21
C LEU A 807 -20.36 18.12 33.43
N ASN A 808 -21.68 18.30 33.42
CA ASN A 808 -22.59 17.78 34.45
C ASN A 808 -22.74 16.25 34.46
N ARG A 809 -22.36 15.56 33.39
CA ARG A 809 -22.35 14.09 33.31
C ARG A 809 -21.04 13.52 33.83
N ILE A 810 -19.92 14.14 33.47
CA ILE A 810 -18.57 13.79 33.94
C ILE A 810 -18.48 13.98 35.46
N GLY A 811 -18.99 15.10 36.00
CA GLY A 811 -19.02 15.34 37.44
C GLY A 811 -19.91 14.41 38.27
N ARG A 812 -20.75 13.58 37.62
CA ARG A 812 -21.56 12.53 38.29
C ARG A 812 -20.89 11.17 38.30
N GLU A 813 -20.12 10.83 37.26
CA GLU A 813 -19.39 9.54 37.17
C GLU A 813 -18.13 9.53 38.03
N LEU A 814 -17.51 10.69 38.26
CA LEU A 814 -16.30 10.84 39.09
C LEU A 814 -16.55 10.75 40.61
N ARG A 815 -17.80 10.59 41.08
CA ARG A 815 -18.16 10.57 42.52
C ARG A 815 -18.30 9.16 43.13
N LYS A 816 -17.82 8.11 42.45
CA LYS A 816 -17.87 6.74 43.00
C LYS A 816 -16.61 6.47 43.84
N PRO A 817 -16.74 5.98 45.07
CA PRO A 817 -15.62 5.78 45.97
C PRO A 817 -14.76 4.54 45.61
N GLU A 818 -13.46 4.73 45.83
CA GLU A 818 -12.28 3.86 45.94
C GLU A 818 -12.32 2.35 45.57
N GLY A 819 -11.27 1.94 44.82
CA GLY A 819 -10.36 0.89 45.28
C GLY A 819 -10.59 -0.56 44.82
N GLU A 820 -11.70 -0.85 44.14
CA GLU A 820 -11.91 -2.17 43.53
C GLU A 820 -12.00 -2.05 42.02
N ILE A 821 -11.18 -2.84 41.30
CA ILE A 821 -11.50 -3.17 39.91
C ILE A 821 -12.94 -3.72 39.96
N PRO A 822 -13.88 -3.19 39.15
CA PRO A 822 -15.29 -3.59 39.20
C PRO A 822 -15.41 -5.11 39.27
N ASP A 823 -16.39 -5.64 40.02
CA ASP A 823 -16.66 -7.09 40.08
C ASP A 823 -16.56 -7.67 38.65
N SER A 824 -16.00 -8.87 38.54
CA SER A 824 -15.87 -9.66 37.33
C SER A 824 -17.08 -9.56 36.38
N LEU A 825 -18.29 -9.42 36.92
CA LEU A 825 -19.50 -9.21 36.16
C LEU A 825 -19.59 -7.79 35.55
N GLU A 826 -19.29 -6.72 36.28
CA GLU A 826 -19.35 -5.35 35.79
C GLU A 826 -18.29 -5.05 34.73
N LEU A 827 -17.04 -5.47 34.93
CA LEU A 827 -15.99 -5.27 33.93
C LEU A 827 -16.28 -6.08 32.65
N SER A 828 -16.74 -7.33 32.80
CA SER A 828 -17.11 -8.14 31.65
C SER A 828 -18.33 -7.57 30.91
N LEU A 829 -19.33 -7.06 31.62
CA LEU A 829 -20.49 -6.38 31.03
C LEU A 829 -20.09 -5.08 30.34
N TYR A 830 -19.20 -4.27 30.92
CA TYR A 830 -18.69 -3.05 30.30
C TYR A 830 -17.95 -3.34 28.99
N VAL A 831 -17.02 -4.30 29.00
CA VAL A 831 -16.28 -4.71 27.79
C VAL A 831 -17.25 -5.29 26.75
N GLN A 832 -18.20 -6.13 27.15
CA GLN A 832 -19.24 -6.65 26.28
C GLN A 832 -20.08 -5.52 25.66
N GLU A 833 -20.50 -4.52 26.43
CA GLU A 833 -21.28 -3.39 25.94
C GLU A 833 -20.50 -2.55 24.92
N LYS A 834 -19.22 -2.26 25.18
CA LYS A 834 -18.39 -1.48 24.24
C LYS A 834 -18.12 -2.25 22.96
N ILE A 835 -17.78 -3.53 23.05
CA ILE A 835 -17.60 -4.40 21.89
C ILE A 835 -18.92 -4.52 21.10
N ALA A 836 -20.05 -4.74 21.79
CA ALA A 836 -21.37 -4.80 21.17
C ALA A 836 -21.76 -3.48 20.51
N LYS A 837 -21.31 -2.33 21.03
CA LYS A 837 -21.56 -1.01 20.42
C LYS A 837 -20.81 -0.84 19.10
N VAL A 838 -19.56 -1.31 19.00
CA VAL A 838 -18.81 -1.34 17.73
C VAL A 838 -19.57 -2.20 16.71
N PHE A 839 -20.06 -3.37 17.13
CA PHE A 839 -20.85 -4.25 16.27
C PHE A 839 -22.29 -3.79 16.04
N SER A 840 -22.83 -2.86 16.83
CA SER A 840 -24.23 -2.42 16.70
C SER A 840 -24.48 -1.67 15.39
N GLN A 841 -23.44 -1.03 14.83
CA GLN A 841 -23.49 -0.36 13.54
C GLN A 841 -23.67 -1.37 12.39
N GLU A 842 -22.89 -2.47 12.39
CA GLU A 842 -23.04 -3.60 11.46
C GLU A 842 -24.38 -4.32 11.65
N SER A 843 -24.80 -4.54 12.91
CA SER A 843 -26.10 -5.14 13.22
C SER A 843 -27.28 -4.33 12.69
N THR A 844 -27.10 -3.01 12.51
CA THR A 844 -28.14 -2.13 11.96
C THR A 844 -28.32 -2.36 10.46
N ILE A 845 -27.24 -2.67 9.73
CA ILE A 845 -27.27 -3.05 8.32
C ILE A 845 -27.93 -4.43 8.18
N VAL A 846 -27.49 -5.41 8.97
CA VAL A 846 -28.10 -6.75 9.01
C VAL A 846 -29.58 -6.67 9.39
N LYS A 847 -29.98 -5.79 10.32
CA LYS A 847 -31.39 -5.56 10.66
C LYS A 847 -32.19 -4.96 9.49
N LYS A 848 -31.63 -3.95 8.80
CA LYS A 848 -32.24 -3.32 7.63
C LYS A 848 -32.45 -4.31 6.48
N GLU A 849 -31.50 -5.21 6.28
CA GLU A 849 -31.51 -6.23 5.23
C GLU A 849 -31.89 -7.63 5.75
N SER A 850 -32.49 -7.72 6.94
CA SER A 850 -32.69 -8.99 7.69
C SER A 850 -33.42 -10.08 6.93
N LYS A 851 -34.23 -9.72 5.92
CA LYS A 851 -34.93 -10.66 5.04
C LYS A 851 -33.99 -11.43 4.10
N LYS A 852 -32.81 -10.88 3.79
CA LYS A 852 -31.79 -11.48 2.93
C LYS A 852 -30.89 -12.47 3.64
N PHE A 853 -30.96 -12.52 4.96
CA PHE A 853 -30.13 -13.39 5.78
C PHE A 853 -30.94 -14.58 6.34
N VAL A 854 -30.24 -15.67 6.61
CA VAL A 854 -30.68 -16.86 7.34
C VAL A 854 -29.68 -17.11 8.45
N GLY A 855 -30.18 -17.26 9.68
CA GLY A 855 -29.34 -17.36 10.87
C GLY A 855 -30.03 -16.74 12.08
N GLY A 856 -29.43 -16.90 13.25
CA GLY A 856 -29.93 -16.35 14.50
C GLY A 856 -28.80 -15.72 15.28
N VAL A 857 -29.14 -14.93 16.32
CA VAL A 857 -28.15 -14.45 17.28
C VAL A 857 -27.53 -15.68 17.95
N LYS A 858 -26.33 -16.07 17.51
CA LYS A 858 -25.55 -17.08 18.19
C LYS A 858 -24.62 -16.36 19.13
N SER A 859 -24.78 -16.60 20.42
CA SER A 859 -23.72 -16.31 21.37
C SER A 859 -22.44 -16.97 20.86
N LEU A 860 -21.41 -16.18 20.54
CA LEU A 860 -20.07 -16.72 20.36
C LEU A 860 -19.61 -17.15 21.76
N THR A 861 -19.98 -18.37 22.16
CA THR A 861 -19.53 -19.03 23.40
C THR A 861 -18.11 -19.56 23.28
N GLY A 862 -17.28 -18.99 22.39
CA GLY A 862 -15.86 -19.32 22.37
C GLY A 862 -15.28 -19.05 23.76
N GLY A 863 -14.41 -19.93 24.24
CA GLY A 863 -13.74 -19.80 25.53
C GLY A 863 -12.81 -18.59 25.59
N TYR A 864 -13.35 -17.37 25.46
CA TYR A 864 -12.59 -16.15 25.54
C TYR A 864 -12.40 -15.75 27.00
N LYS A 865 -11.18 -15.40 27.35
CA LYS A 865 -10.85 -14.86 28.68
C LYS A 865 -10.01 -13.60 28.56
N LEU A 866 -10.27 -12.66 29.46
CA LEU A 866 -9.40 -11.52 29.68
C LEU A 866 -8.41 -11.88 30.79
N TYR A 867 -7.12 -11.71 30.50
CA TYR A 867 -6.05 -11.87 31.49
C TYR A 867 -5.31 -10.56 31.66
N LEU A 868 -5.20 -10.09 32.90
CA LEU A 868 -4.32 -8.99 33.24
C LEU A 868 -2.88 -9.49 33.09
N ALA A 869 -2.07 -8.82 32.26
CA ALA A 869 -0.75 -9.31 31.89
C ALA A 869 0.26 -8.17 31.74
N LYS A 870 1.44 -8.34 32.36
CA LYS A 870 2.57 -7.42 32.15
C LYS A 870 3.92 -8.16 32.13
N ASN A 871 3.89 -9.42 31.71
CA ASN A 871 5.09 -10.19 31.42
C ASN A 871 5.72 -9.77 30.09
N LYS A 872 7.00 -10.06 29.86
CA LYS A 872 7.71 -9.62 28.64
C LYS A 872 6.96 -9.92 27.33
N PRO A 873 6.38 -11.12 27.12
CA PRO A 873 5.63 -11.43 25.90
C PRO A 873 4.39 -10.56 25.70
N SER A 874 3.72 -10.19 26.78
CA SER A 874 2.52 -9.36 26.69
C SER A 874 2.81 -7.97 26.13
N PHE A 875 4.06 -7.47 26.16
CA PHE A 875 4.47 -6.24 25.48
C PHE A 875 4.00 -6.19 24.01
N PHE A 876 3.98 -7.34 23.32
CA PHE A 876 3.55 -7.45 21.94
C PHE A 876 2.03 -7.46 21.73
N GLY A 877 1.22 -7.46 22.80
CA GLY A 877 -0.25 -7.36 22.74
C GLY A 877 -0.73 -6.12 22.01
N ARG A 878 -0.03 -5.00 22.20
CA ARG A 878 -0.27 -3.74 21.46
C ARG A 878 -0.02 -3.87 19.98
N ALA A 879 1.15 -4.39 19.61
CA ALA A 879 1.55 -4.57 18.22
C ALA A 879 0.60 -5.54 17.50
N GLY A 880 0.15 -6.60 18.18
CA GLY A 880 -0.87 -7.51 17.66
C GLY A 880 -2.22 -6.82 17.39
N ALA A 881 -2.56 -5.83 18.21
CA ALA A 881 -3.73 -4.97 18.03
C ALA A 881 -3.52 -3.82 17.03
N GLY A 882 -2.37 -3.74 16.36
CA GLY A 882 -2.04 -2.68 15.40
C GLY A 882 -1.67 -1.34 16.02
N LEU A 883 -1.37 -1.31 17.31
CA LEU A 883 -0.81 -0.13 17.97
C LEU A 883 0.71 -0.15 17.85
N CYS A 884 1.30 1.00 17.52
CA CYS A 884 2.76 1.15 17.50
C CYS A 884 3.35 0.79 18.87
N SER A 885 4.33 -0.11 18.87
CA SER A 885 5.15 -0.52 20.01
C SER A 885 6.53 0.11 20.04
N ALA A 886 6.95 0.78 18.94
CA ALA A 886 8.20 1.52 18.92
C ALA A 886 8.16 2.64 19.98
N ASP A 887 9.23 2.74 20.79
CA ASP A 887 9.40 3.68 21.91
C ASP A 887 8.49 3.51 23.13
N ASP A 888 7.68 2.45 23.19
CA ASP A 888 6.73 2.27 24.31
C ASP A 888 7.35 1.76 25.61
N ARG A 889 8.68 1.66 25.69
CA ARG A 889 9.40 1.17 26.88
C ARG A 889 9.11 2.03 28.10
N MET A 890 8.91 3.34 27.93
CA MET A 890 8.56 4.24 29.03
C MET A 890 7.19 3.88 29.62
N SER A 891 6.18 3.62 28.79
CA SER A 891 4.86 3.21 29.26
C SER A 891 4.91 1.79 29.84
N TRP A 892 5.65 0.88 29.21
CA TRP A 892 5.87 -0.47 29.72
C TRP A 892 6.44 -0.47 31.13
N ASN A 893 7.44 0.37 31.38
CA ASN A 893 8.08 0.48 32.69
C ASN A 893 7.26 1.27 33.72
N ASN A 894 6.14 1.90 33.34
CA ASN A 894 5.30 2.66 34.26
C ASN A 894 4.38 1.71 35.06
N PRO A 895 4.48 1.63 36.40
CA PRO A 895 3.63 0.76 37.22
C PRO A 895 2.13 1.10 37.13
N LYS A 896 1.80 2.34 36.76
CA LYS A 896 0.42 2.79 36.53
C LYS A 896 -0.13 2.48 35.13
N TYR A 897 0.64 1.78 34.30
CA TYR A 897 0.19 1.26 33.02
C TYR A 897 0.07 -0.26 33.11
N LEU A 898 -1.12 -0.80 32.95
CA LEU A 898 -1.37 -2.23 32.86
C LEU A 898 -2.02 -2.55 31.52
N GLN A 899 -2.11 -3.83 31.18
CA GLN A 899 -2.87 -4.26 30.03
C GLN A 899 -3.58 -5.59 30.29
N MET A 900 -4.71 -5.80 29.63
CA MET A 900 -5.42 -7.07 29.64
C MET A 900 -5.43 -7.66 28.23
N ASN A 901 -4.98 -8.89 28.09
CA ASN A 901 -5.04 -9.61 26.84
C ASN A 901 -6.39 -10.34 26.75
N LEU A 902 -7.11 -10.13 25.65
CA LEU A 902 -8.24 -10.95 25.26
C LEU A 902 -7.70 -12.19 24.58
N VAL A 903 -7.83 -13.33 25.24
CA VAL A 903 -7.28 -14.62 24.81
C VAL A 903 -8.40 -15.51 24.35
N ASP A 904 -8.24 -16.09 23.17
CA ASP A 904 -9.02 -17.23 22.71
C ASP A 904 -8.39 -18.50 23.32
N GLU A 905 -8.96 -19.02 24.42
CA GLU A 905 -8.41 -20.22 25.09
C GLU A 905 -8.46 -21.45 24.19
N GLU A 906 -9.37 -21.49 23.22
CA GLU A 906 -9.45 -22.61 22.28
C GLU A 906 -8.28 -22.59 21.30
N ARG A 907 -7.90 -21.41 20.81
CA ARG A 907 -6.78 -21.25 19.86
C ARG A 907 -5.43 -21.04 20.51
N GLY A 908 -5.39 -20.66 21.79
CA GLY A 908 -4.16 -20.30 22.50
C GLY A 908 -3.50 -19.04 21.94
N SER A 909 -4.31 -18.07 21.49
CA SER A 909 -3.83 -16.84 20.84
C SER A 909 -4.46 -15.59 21.46
N VAL A 910 -3.71 -14.49 21.47
CA VAL A 910 -4.23 -13.17 21.86
C VAL A 910 -4.97 -12.55 20.67
N VAL A 911 -6.26 -12.29 20.86
CA VAL A 911 -7.16 -11.76 19.83
C VAL A 911 -7.55 -10.30 20.08
N GLY A 912 -7.11 -9.71 21.18
CA GLY A 912 -7.22 -8.29 21.46
C GLY A 912 -6.42 -7.87 22.69
N ASN A 913 -6.25 -6.56 22.87
CA ASN A 913 -5.55 -5.98 24.00
C ASN A 913 -6.37 -4.82 24.57
N ILE A 914 -6.42 -4.70 25.88
CA ILE A 914 -7.03 -3.59 26.61
C ILE A 914 -5.92 -2.87 27.36
N GLN A 915 -5.70 -1.60 27.07
CA GLN A 915 -4.73 -0.79 27.79
C GLN A 915 -5.42 -0.13 28.99
N LEU A 916 -4.81 -0.24 30.17
CA LEU A 916 -5.29 0.35 31.41
C LEU A 916 -4.29 1.41 31.87
N HIS A 917 -4.72 2.67 31.90
CA HIS A 917 -3.94 3.76 32.48
C HIS A 917 -4.56 4.17 33.81
N ILE A 918 -3.75 4.15 34.85
CA ILE A 918 -4.17 4.45 36.21
C ILE A 918 -3.64 5.85 36.53
N PHE A 919 -4.52 6.73 36.94
CA PHE A 919 -4.15 8.09 37.34
C PHE A 919 -4.79 8.42 38.67
N THR A 920 -4.11 9.27 39.42
CA THR A 920 -4.60 9.75 40.71
C THR A 920 -5.18 11.14 40.47
N ASP A 921 -6.43 11.36 40.88
CA ASP A 921 -7.07 12.66 40.80
C ASP A 921 -6.54 13.62 41.89
N ARG A 922 -7.10 14.83 41.95
CA ARG A 922 -6.68 15.87 42.90
C ARG A 922 -6.97 15.52 44.36
N GLU A 923 -7.94 14.65 44.60
CA GLU A 923 -8.37 14.23 45.94
C GLU A 923 -7.61 12.98 46.41
N GLY A 924 -6.74 12.43 45.55
CA GLY A 924 -5.99 11.20 45.84
C GLY A 924 -6.70 9.94 45.37
N ASN A 925 -7.87 10.04 44.72
CA ASN A 925 -8.60 8.87 44.25
C ASN A 925 -7.95 8.33 42.97
N GLU A 926 -7.84 7.01 42.86
CA GLU A 926 -7.37 6.37 41.64
C GLU A 926 -8.51 6.16 40.65
N ALA A 927 -8.29 6.53 39.39
CA ALA A 927 -9.18 6.29 38.27
C ALA A 927 -8.46 5.47 37.19
N VAL A 928 -9.22 4.58 36.55
CA VAL A 928 -8.71 3.70 35.49
C VAL A 928 -9.33 4.10 34.15
N LEU A 929 -8.48 4.47 33.20
CA LEU A 929 -8.84 4.64 31.81
C LEU A 929 -8.56 3.34 31.04
N ALA A 930 -9.62 2.69 30.54
CA ALA A 930 -9.53 1.49 29.73
C ALA A 930 -9.71 1.78 28.24
N ARG A 931 -8.75 1.36 27.40
CA ARG A 931 -8.81 1.46 25.93
C ARG A 931 -8.84 0.07 25.30
N LEU A 932 -9.91 -0.25 24.59
CA LEU A 932 -10.11 -1.55 23.93
C LEU A 932 -9.54 -1.53 22.51
N ASN A 933 -8.62 -2.46 22.21
CA ASN A 933 -7.95 -2.59 20.92
C ASN A 933 -8.00 -4.05 20.45
N PRO A 934 -9.09 -4.49 19.79
CA PRO A 934 -9.15 -5.83 19.20
C PRO A 934 -8.17 -5.97 18.02
N THR A 935 -7.67 -7.19 17.76
CA THR A 935 -6.84 -7.40 16.56
C THR A 935 -7.69 -7.33 15.29
N SER A 936 -7.12 -6.81 14.20
CA SER A 936 -7.81 -6.76 12.91
C SER A 936 -8.26 -8.15 12.42
N LYS A 937 -7.45 -9.18 12.69
CA LYS A 937 -7.78 -10.59 12.41
C LYS A 937 -9.02 -11.04 13.19
N PHE A 938 -9.13 -10.68 14.47
CA PHE A 938 -10.28 -11.01 15.29
C PHE A 938 -11.54 -10.34 14.78
N VAL A 939 -11.49 -9.03 14.51
CA VAL A 939 -12.60 -8.27 13.93
C VAL A 939 -13.06 -8.91 12.62
N ARG A 940 -12.14 -9.21 11.69
CA ARG A 940 -12.46 -9.88 10.42
C ARG A 940 -13.00 -11.29 10.59
N SER A 941 -12.56 -12.03 11.61
CA SER A 941 -13.05 -13.40 11.87
C SER A 941 -14.49 -13.42 12.38
N ILE A 942 -14.93 -12.31 12.98
CA ILE A 942 -16.31 -12.07 13.37
C ILE A 942 -17.10 -11.58 12.13
N ASP A 943 -16.55 -10.64 11.38
CA ASP A 943 -17.14 -10.11 10.14
C ASP A 943 -17.42 -11.19 9.09
N LYS A 944 -16.51 -12.15 8.87
CA LYS A 944 -16.75 -13.30 7.97
C LYS A 944 -17.87 -14.25 8.41
N LYS A 945 -18.30 -14.19 9.68
CA LYS A 945 -19.43 -14.95 10.22
C LYS A 945 -20.73 -14.15 10.24
N LEU A 946 -20.64 -12.82 10.12
CA LEU A 946 -21.74 -11.90 9.84
C LEU A 946 -21.97 -11.84 8.31
#